data_AF-A0A061BKQ6-F1
#
_entry.id   AF-A0A061BKQ6-F1
#
_cell.length_a   1.000
_cell.length_b   1.000
_cell.length_c   1.000
_cell.angle_alpha   90.00
_cell.angle_beta   90.00
_cell.angle_gamma   90.00
#
_symmetry.space_group_name_H-M   'P 1'
#
loop_
_entity.id
_entity.type
_entity.pdbx_description
1 polymer ?
#
loop_
_entity_poly.entity_id
_entity_poly.type
_entity_poly.pdbx_seq_one_letter_code
_entity_poly.pdbx_strand_id
1 'polypeptide(L)'
;MGFLSGVLEGVKNENEVTTYDNYIESSDNKLNKVIEKLNKQIGSGRTGLVESVDAVKGWLEGYDKKLNEKTNNVIKALNEIKENISETTMPKLIGNFYTVDKAVSTFLKHADEKVNCLHGNGEIIKEIDPVLQSKLYPVIDLVAQALNNFKKSFEFKDLQRLNELAQSKMSAIVVRVEKIVAAKCTWLQEYLKNRIGSLHGKLELLKLVKFKDLETSVYKNLADAYFKVSHWIDEFDAKYNSDIIGQVTSILESTRLLKENVRQEKEKLKAQVKAFGTQITTLKGLENEIKGKVPKTLNEYEKNINVQWFMQDIKTLKEKIVNAMKTHVATEILTKIQKCVKTISGTEGNKGLTQILSGVERYAKFFDENESEDKSTFKTIVKEWINEILKDNGGVSGLRAYWMSNIKGRGNYDTGGTDLNTAVMDSINSEISDLIVEAQKKIHETRSDDNSIDSNLTAVQMCIDNFVRGLANKISNRVGAIVAKIEQDKRLNIGDTRRGDIYNSDLQSAVKSILIALRATANQVGVEIAELLDTWNLANVEASHGVAKQLETELEEATIEALSSDDVPPDPMGTSLKQGVKKIETQISTSTVTSTFGTLLHDAIEKGIGKLQDAANLIIGHDGLESENTLEGIKTALTKLQTKQPEYDTHAPGGTSDLQKNAESLYSTIEGFLNTKVGKSEGDGEPKDGTVYKDLKTLQEYIRELGEKADEVKKNVSDVFQQLQECIQDAKTLLEKAPQRTQKIMTDLRNEVNLNVKSAFREIEKTAHTLYKERKGEELQHLQKLVQTQHNEIEKIILNDGANGVKGLLSKLTTSLSSKQNDLISKSKQGNELADFAEVVRQWFYMLISALHYQNEFAPYASTIYSPLDILLSGMVTSKHYDHIFSSNLTEFKMMVSDLKAETFSDAHKAVMWPVKKAFVSFISQLTYAYVNAYSGQIVDWSKETNPNGRNCAKAFLTLLETLNEDLKYLRDQCDSVWSSKQIHSVSSLGGYLERCGYTVSNVDKQDGELRRSDDMKGSNIIQKLKATLQHADKIQTHLQKCESNELVKKTKEKKQDNFHIFDLINCLHHHLETYYSINHMANLCIEK
;
A
#
# COMPACT_ATOMS: atom_id res chain seq x y z
N MET A 1 -67.54 -21.79 -59.34
CA MET A 1 -67.58 -20.43 -59.93
C MET A 1 -68.47 -19.49 -59.12
N GLY A 2 -69.80 -19.60 -59.15
CA GLY A 2 -70.71 -18.67 -58.43
C GLY A 2 -70.34 -18.39 -56.96
N PHE A 3 -70.05 -19.43 -56.17
CA PHE A 3 -69.55 -19.27 -54.80
C PHE A 3 -68.27 -18.41 -54.71
N LEU A 4 -67.23 -18.78 -55.48
CA LEU A 4 -65.94 -18.07 -55.48
C LEU A 4 -66.12 -16.59 -55.86
N SER A 5 -66.92 -16.29 -56.89
CA SER A 5 -67.22 -14.91 -57.27
C SER A 5 -67.91 -14.15 -56.13
N GLY A 6 -68.91 -14.75 -55.47
CA GLY A 6 -69.59 -14.12 -54.34
C GLY A 6 -68.70 -13.89 -53.10
N VAL A 7 -67.72 -14.76 -52.80
CA VAL A 7 -66.72 -14.48 -51.76
C VAL A 7 -65.86 -13.27 -52.17
N LEU A 8 -65.31 -13.31 -53.38
CA LEU A 8 -64.36 -12.30 -53.87
C LEU A 8 -65.02 -10.92 -54.03
N GLU A 9 -66.25 -10.86 -54.57
CA GLU A 9 -67.08 -9.64 -54.57
C GLU A 9 -67.58 -9.22 -53.18
N GLY A 10 -67.54 -10.14 -52.22
CA GLY A 10 -67.76 -9.87 -50.81
C GLY A 10 -66.63 -9.07 -50.18
N VAL A 11 -65.38 -9.45 -50.45
CA VAL A 11 -64.18 -8.91 -49.79
C VAL A 11 -63.43 -7.84 -50.59
N LYS A 12 -63.73 -7.62 -51.88
CA LYS A 12 -62.92 -6.76 -52.78
C LYS A 12 -62.70 -5.30 -52.35
N ASN A 13 -63.52 -4.79 -51.43
CA ASN A 13 -63.44 -3.43 -50.91
C ASN A 13 -62.88 -3.37 -49.48
N GLU A 14 -62.57 -4.52 -48.86
CA GLU A 14 -62.00 -4.57 -47.51
C GLU A 14 -60.54 -4.10 -47.54
N ASN A 15 -60.11 -3.39 -46.50
CA ASN A 15 -58.76 -2.81 -46.42
C ASN A 15 -57.68 -3.89 -46.45
N GLU A 16 -57.95 -5.00 -45.78
CA GLU A 16 -57.15 -6.22 -45.72
C GLU A 16 -56.94 -6.86 -47.10
N VAL A 17 -57.80 -6.57 -48.08
CA VAL A 17 -57.71 -7.13 -49.44
C VAL A 17 -57.08 -6.15 -50.40
N THR A 18 -57.60 -4.92 -50.42
CA THR A 18 -57.11 -3.84 -51.30
C THR A 18 -55.63 -3.51 -51.06
N THR A 19 -55.16 -3.57 -49.81
CA THR A 19 -53.75 -3.27 -49.47
C THR A 19 -52.79 -4.24 -50.16
N TYR A 20 -53.03 -5.55 -50.10
CA TYR A 20 -52.09 -6.53 -50.65
C TYR A 20 -52.33 -6.83 -52.15
N ASP A 21 -53.55 -6.69 -52.66
CA ASP A 21 -53.83 -6.72 -54.11
C ASP A 21 -53.09 -5.60 -54.86
N ASN A 22 -52.89 -4.44 -54.20
CA ASN A 22 -52.11 -3.35 -54.78
C ASN A 22 -50.64 -3.70 -55.05
N TYR A 23 -50.04 -4.61 -54.25
CA TYR A 23 -48.66 -5.10 -54.47
C TYR A 23 -48.54 -6.25 -55.48
N ILE A 24 -49.64 -6.71 -56.08
CA ILE A 24 -49.61 -7.69 -57.17
C ILE A 24 -49.26 -6.95 -58.47
N GLU A 25 -48.07 -7.21 -59.01
CA GLU A 25 -47.49 -6.47 -60.15
C GLU A 25 -48.25 -6.71 -61.47
N SER A 26 -48.69 -7.95 -61.73
CA SER A 26 -49.45 -8.29 -62.94
C SER A 26 -50.90 -7.83 -62.84
N SER A 27 -51.32 -6.93 -63.74
CA SER A 27 -52.70 -6.42 -63.82
C SER A 27 -53.73 -7.53 -64.03
N ASP A 28 -53.38 -8.58 -64.78
CA ASP A 28 -54.27 -9.69 -65.11
C ASP A 28 -54.49 -10.62 -63.93
N ASN A 29 -53.58 -10.60 -62.95
CA ASN A 29 -53.67 -11.38 -61.72
C ASN A 29 -54.36 -10.62 -60.59
N LYS A 30 -54.73 -9.34 -60.75
CA LYS A 30 -55.42 -8.56 -59.70
C LYS A 30 -56.87 -9.03 -59.50
N LEU A 31 -57.38 -8.87 -58.27
CA LEU A 31 -58.69 -9.36 -57.84
C LEU A 31 -59.83 -8.99 -58.79
N ASN A 32 -59.89 -7.72 -59.23
CA ASN A 32 -60.95 -7.26 -60.13
C ASN A 32 -60.92 -7.97 -61.49
N LYS A 33 -59.74 -8.36 -62.01
CA LYS A 33 -59.62 -9.14 -63.25
C LYS A 33 -59.97 -10.61 -63.04
N VAL A 34 -59.65 -11.16 -61.88
CA VAL A 34 -60.04 -12.53 -61.48
C VAL A 34 -61.57 -12.64 -61.35
N ILE A 35 -62.23 -11.65 -60.74
CA ILE A 35 -63.70 -11.55 -60.67
C ILE A 35 -64.32 -11.38 -62.06
N GLU A 36 -63.75 -10.51 -62.92
CA GLU A 36 -64.21 -10.33 -64.31
C GLU A 36 -64.14 -11.65 -65.08
N LYS A 37 -63.04 -12.41 -64.94
CA LYS A 37 -62.85 -13.73 -65.57
C LYS A 37 -63.84 -14.76 -65.02
N LEU A 38 -64.00 -14.84 -63.70
CA LEU A 38 -64.97 -15.71 -63.03
C LEU A 38 -66.39 -15.50 -63.57
N ASN A 39 -66.85 -14.26 -63.59
CA ASN A 39 -68.22 -13.93 -64.01
C ASN A 39 -68.45 -14.22 -65.50
N LYS A 40 -67.44 -14.01 -66.36
CA LYS A 40 -67.49 -14.40 -67.79
C LYS A 40 -67.53 -15.91 -68.01
N GLN A 41 -66.94 -16.71 -67.12
CA GLN A 41 -66.88 -18.17 -67.26
C GLN A 41 -68.10 -18.90 -66.65
N ILE A 42 -68.98 -18.23 -65.92
CA ILE A 42 -70.25 -18.82 -65.46
C ILE A 42 -71.09 -19.27 -66.66
N GLY A 43 -71.55 -20.53 -66.65
CA GLY A 43 -72.33 -21.13 -67.74
C GLY A 43 -71.51 -21.82 -68.84
N SER A 44 -70.20 -21.60 -68.94
CA SER A 44 -69.32 -22.27 -69.92
C SER A 44 -68.99 -23.75 -69.60
N GLY A 45 -69.59 -24.30 -68.55
CA GLY A 45 -69.43 -25.69 -68.13
C GLY A 45 -68.04 -25.99 -67.53
N ARG A 46 -67.55 -27.20 -67.82
CA ARG A 46 -66.39 -27.80 -67.14
C ARG A 46 -65.04 -27.14 -67.47
N THR A 47 -64.90 -26.56 -68.67
CA THR A 47 -63.67 -25.87 -69.09
C THR A 47 -63.47 -24.57 -68.35
N GLY A 48 -64.47 -23.68 -68.33
CA GLY A 48 -64.37 -22.42 -67.60
C GLY A 48 -64.33 -22.58 -66.08
N LEU A 49 -64.83 -23.70 -65.54
CA LEU A 49 -64.63 -24.05 -64.13
C LEU A 49 -63.14 -24.21 -63.79
N VAL A 50 -62.36 -24.91 -64.63
CA VAL A 50 -60.91 -25.08 -64.42
C VAL A 50 -60.19 -23.73 -64.51
N GLU A 51 -60.39 -23.00 -65.61
CA GLU A 51 -59.73 -21.70 -65.81
C GLU A 51 -60.06 -20.67 -64.72
N SER A 52 -61.24 -20.79 -64.11
CA SER A 52 -61.68 -19.98 -62.98
C SER A 52 -60.99 -20.39 -61.67
N VAL A 53 -60.91 -21.69 -61.38
CA VAL A 53 -60.23 -22.19 -60.18
C VAL A 53 -58.74 -21.83 -60.22
N ASP A 54 -58.09 -22.00 -61.37
CA ASP A 54 -56.68 -21.66 -61.56
C ASP A 54 -56.42 -20.15 -61.38
N ALA A 55 -57.30 -19.29 -61.91
CA ALA A 55 -57.19 -17.84 -61.75
C ALA A 55 -57.40 -17.37 -60.30
N VAL A 56 -58.39 -17.94 -59.61
CA VAL A 56 -58.64 -17.65 -58.19
C VAL A 56 -57.46 -18.07 -57.32
N LYS A 57 -56.91 -19.27 -57.57
CA LYS A 57 -55.72 -19.75 -56.86
C LYS A 57 -54.51 -18.85 -57.10
N GLY A 58 -54.21 -18.49 -58.36
CA GLY A 58 -53.05 -17.66 -58.68
C GLY A 58 -53.10 -16.27 -58.02
N TRP A 59 -54.29 -15.70 -57.86
CA TRP A 59 -54.48 -14.47 -57.07
C TRP A 59 -54.29 -14.72 -55.58
N LEU A 60 -54.92 -15.75 -55.01
CA LEU A 60 -54.80 -16.10 -53.60
C LEU A 60 -53.33 -16.35 -53.18
N GLU A 61 -52.56 -17.09 -53.98
CA GLU A 61 -51.13 -17.31 -53.73
C GLU A 61 -50.30 -16.02 -53.84
N GLY A 62 -50.63 -15.13 -54.79
CA GLY A 62 -50.00 -13.81 -54.91
C GLY A 62 -50.31 -12.88 -53.74
N TYR A 63 -51.57 -12.88 -53.29
CA TYR A 63 -52.05 -12.17 -52.11
C TYR A 63 -51.37 -12.68 -50.84
N ASP A 64 -51.41 -13.99 -50.57
CA ASP A 64 -50.80 -14.60 -49.38
C ASP A 64 -49.28 -14.36 -49.36
N LYS A 65 -48.60 -14.38 -50.52
CA LYS A 65 -47.18 -14.01 -50.61
C LYS A 65 -46.93 -12.56 -50.18
N LYS A 66 -47.73 -11.60 -50.66
CA LYS A 66 -47.54 -10.17 -50.34
C LYS A 66 -47.95 -9.83 -48.91
N LEU A 67 -49.03 -10.42 -48.39
CA LEU A 67 -49.39 -10.36 -46.97
C LEU A 67 -48.22 -10.80 -46.09
N ASN A 68 -47.67 -12.00 -46.34
CA ASN A 68 -46.56 -12.54 -45.55
C ASN A 68 -45.25 -11.73 -45.72
N GLU A 69 -44.95 -11.21 -46.91
CA GLU A 69 -43.80 -10.32 -47.13
C GLU A 69 -43.86 -9.08 -46.24
N LYS A 70 -45.03 -8.40 -46.22
CA LYS A 70 -45.20 -7.14 -45.48
C LYS A 70 -45.30 -7.33 -43.96
N THR A 71 -45.97 -8.38 -43.49
CA THR A 71 -46.04 -8.65 -42.04
C THR A 71 -44.70 -9.14 -41.47
N ASN A 72 -43.91 -9.92 -42.22
CA ASN A 72 -42.58 -10.33 -41.78
C ASN A 72 -41.58 -9.15 -41.72
N ASN A 73 -41.73 -8.11 -42.55
CA ASN A 73 -40.92 -6.89 -42.44
C ASN A 73 -41.08 -6.21 -41.06
N VAL A 74 -42.30 -6.21 -40.49
CA VAL A 74 -42.58 -5.70 -39.14
C VAL A 74 -41.81 -6.50 -38.07
N ILE A 75 -41.92 -7.84 -38.13
CA ILE A 75 -41.25 -8.76 -37.19
C ILE A 75 -39.72 -8.61 -37.29
N LYS A 76 -39.19 -8.51 -38.51
CA LYS A 76 -37.75 -8.36 -38.76
C LYS A 76 -37.21 -7.05 -38.18
N ALA A 77 -37.84 -5.90 -38.44
CA ALA A 77 -37.37 -4.62 -37.93
C ALA A 77 -37.34 -4.56 -36.39
N LEU A 78 -38.24 -5.27 -35.72
CA LEU A 78 -38.25 -5.37 -34.26
C LEU A 78 -37.24 -6.39 -33.71
N ASN A 79 -36.98 -7.49 -34.43
CA ASN A 79 -35.86 -8.38 -34.13
C ASN A 79 -34.52 -7.64 -34.25
N GLU A 80 -34.33 -6.79 -35.26
CA GLU A 80 -33.12 -5.97 -35.40
C GLU A 80 -32.91 -5.03 -34.18
N ILE A 81 -33.97 -4.44 -33.61
CA ILE A 81 -33.88 -3.67 -32.36
C ILE A 81 -33.46 -4.56 -31.18
N LYS A 82 -34.11 -5.73 -31.04
CA LYS A 82 -33.82 -6.71 -29.97
C LYS A 82 -32.39 -7.26 -30.04
N GLU A 83 -31.90 -7.57 -31.24
CA GLU A 83 -30.52 -8.00 -31.49
C GLU A 83 -29.55 -6.87 -31.16
N ASN A 84 -29.81 -5.64 -31.60
CA ASN A 84 -28.96 -4.49 -31.29
C ASN A 84 -28.86 -4.20 -29.77
N ILE A 85 -29.96 -4.32 -29.02
CA ILE A 85 -29.94 -4.26 -27.54
C ILE A 85 -29.06 -5.37 -26.95
N SER A 86 -29.14 -6.58 -27.50
CA SER A 86 -28.42 -7.75 -26.99
C SER A 86 -26.92 -7.71 -27.36
N GLU A 87 -26.57 -7.20 -28.54
CA GLU A 87 -25.20 -6.91 -28.95
C GLU A 87 -24.58 -5.74 -28.19
N THR A 88 -25.39 -4.80 -27.71
CA THR A 88 -25.01 -3.72 -26.78
C THR A 88 -24.82 -4.30 -25.37
N THR A 89 -23.85 -5.20 -25.27
CA THR A 89 -23.62 -6.08 -24.13
C THR A 89 -23.18 -5.29 -22.89
N MET A 90 -23.65 -5.71 -21.71
CA MET A 90 -23.09 -5.27 -20.41
C MET A 90 -21.55 -5.35 -20.35
N PRO A 91 -20.88 -6.37 -20.94
CA PRO A 91 -19.43 -6.36 -21.19
C PRO A 91 -18.86 -5.14 -21.94
N LYS A 92 -19.53 -4.60 -22.96
CA LYS A 92 -19.09 -3.38 -23.68
C LYS A 92 -19.23 -2.13 -22.81
N LEU A 93 -20.11 -2.14 -21.81
CA LEU A 93 -20.26 -1.09 -20.78
C LEU A 93 -19.17 -1.13 -19.69
N ILE A 94 -18.10 -1.93 -19.86
CA ILE A 94 -16.93 -2.00 -18.94
C ILE A 94 -15.81 -1.03 -19.38
N GLY A 95 -15.95 -0.37 -20.53
CA GLY A 95 -15.01 0.66 -20.99
C GLY A 95 -15.06 1.98 -20.21
N ASN A 96 -14.22 2.94 -20.59
CA ASN A 96 -14.25 4.28 -20.02
C ASN A 96 -15.53 5.05 -20.42
N PHE A 97 -15.86 6.11 -19.69
CA PHE A 97 -17.10 6.88 -19.87
C PHE A 97 -17.37 7.29 -21.34
N TYR A 98 -16.32 7.69 -22.07
CA TYR A 98 -16.41 8.07 -23.49
C TYR A 98 -16.76 6.88 -24.42
N THR A 99 -16.17 5.70 -24.17
CA THR A 99 -16.52 4.50 -24.94
C THR A 99 -17.95 4.02 -24.66
N VAL A 100 -18.45 4.22 -23.43
CA VAL A 100 -19.84 3.90 -23.07
C VAL A 100 -20.81 4.84 -23.76
N ASP A 101 -20.61 6.16 -23.65
CA ASP A 101 -21.49 7.17 -24.25
C ASP A 101 -21.59 7.03 -25.78
N LYS A 102 -20.44 6.77 -26.45
CA LYS A 102 -20.41 6.50 -27.89
C LYS A 102 -21.14 5.21 -28.28
N ALA A 103 -20.99 4.14 -27.50
CA ALA A 103 -21.67 2.87 -27.76
C ALA A 103 -23.19 3.02 -27.59
N VAL A 104 -23.63 3.65 -26.49
CA VAL A 104 -25.04 3.97 -26.20
C VAL A 104 -25.63 4.87 -27.29
N SER A 105 -24.92 5.91 -27.71
CA SER A 105 -25.39 6.83 -28.77
C SER A 105 -25.56 6.12 -30.12
N THR A 106 -24.68 5.17 -30.42
CA THR A 106 -24.78 4.34 -31.65
C THR A 106 -25.97 3.39 -31.57
N PHE A 107 -26.18 2.74 -30.41
CA PHE A 107 -27.37 1.94 -30.13
C PHE A 107 -28.66 2.76 -30.26
N LEU A 108 -28.76 3.89 -29.55
CA LEU A 108 -29.95 4.76 -29.55
C LEU A 108 -30.28 5.25 -30.96
N LYS A 109 -29.28 5.62 -31.76
CA LYS A 109 -29.48 6.01 -33.15
C LYS A 109 -30.11 4.88 -33.98
N HIS A 110 -29.56 3.67 -33.91
CA HIS A 110 -30.07 2.53 -34.69
C HIS A 110 -31.47 2.09 -34.21
N ALA A 111 -31.70 2.11 -32.89
CA ALA A 111 -33.00 1.80 -32.32
C ALA A 111 -34.05 2.86 -32.69
N ASP A 112 -33.73 4.16 -32.63
CA ASP A 112 -34.61 5.24 -33.08
C ASP A 112 -34.93 5.10 -34.58
N GLU A 113 -33.92 4.83 -35.43
CA GLU A 113 -34.11 4.60 -36.87
C GLU A 113 -35.13 3.47 -37.13
N LYS A 114 -34.99 2.33 -36.46
CA LYS A 114 -35.89 1.17 -36.65
C LYS A 114 -37.28 1.38 -36.04
N VAL A 115 -37.37 2.00 -34.86
CA VAL A 115 -38.67 2.36 -34.25
C VAL A 115 -39.41 3.36 -35.14
N ASN A 116 -38.73 4.35 -35.74
CA ASN A 116 -39.36 5.31 -36.65
C ASN A 116 -39.89 4.67 -37.94
N CYS A 117 -39.32 3.54 -38.40
CA CYS A 117 -39.90 2.77 -39.51
C CYS A 117 -41.19 2.02 -39.14
N LEU A 118 -41.41 1.75 -37.85
CA LEU A 118 -42.55 0.98 -37.31
C LEU A 118 -43.64 1.86 -36.67
N HIS A 119 -43.29 3.04 -36.15
CA HIS A 119 -44.18 3.87 -35.36
C HIS A 119 -44.80 5.01 -36.16
N GLY A 120 -46.03 5.40 -35.80
CA GLY A 120 -46.75 6.51 -36.43
C GLY A 120 -46.90 6.33 -37.95
N ASN A 121 -46.16 7.12 -38.72
CA ASN A 121 -46.19 7.17 -40.18
C ASN A 121 -44.94 6.52 -40.83
N GLY A 122 -44.31 5.56 -40.13
CA GLY A 122 -43.13 4.85 -40.60
C GLY A 122 -43.31 4.10 -41.92
N GLU A 123 -42.20 3.86 -42.62
CA GLU A 123 -42.22 3.24 -43.96
C GLU A 123 -42.75 1.81 -43.94
N ILE A 124 -42.38 1.00 -42.94
CA ILE A 124 -42.78 -0.42 -42.85
C ILE A 124 -44.24 -0.53 -42.39
N ILE A 125 -44.67 0.27 -41.41
CA ILE A 125 -46.04 0.19 -40.88
C ILE A 125 -47.09 0.64 -41.90
N LYS A 126 -46.72 1.50 -42.86
CA LYS A 126 -47.56 1.86 -44.01
C LYS A 126 -47.75 0.74 -45.03
N GLU A 127 -46.89 -0.29 -45.05
CA GLU A 127 -46.99 -1.35 -46.05
C GLU A 127 -48.11 -2.37 -45.75
N ILE A 128 -48.58 -2.43 -44.50
CA ILE A 128 -49.66 -3.30 -44.04
C ILE A 128 -51.01 -2.55 -43.98
N ASP A 129 -52.11 -3.27 -43.88
CA ASP A 129 -53.46 -2.70 -43.85
C ASP A 129 -53.78 -1.93 -42.55
N PRO A 130 -54.61 -0.86 -42.61
CA PRO A 130 -55.02 -0.05 -41.45
C PRO A 130 -55.56 -0.84 -40.25
N VAL A 131 -56.20 -2.00 -40.46
CA VAL A 131 -56.75 -2.80 -39.36
C VAL A 131 -55.62 -3.42 -38.55
N LEU A 132 -54.62 -4.03 -39.20
CA LEU A 132 -53.41 -4.52 -38.51
C LEU A 132 -52.55 -3.37 -37.96
N GLN A 133 -52.42 -2.24 -38.67
CA GLN A 133 -51.73 -1.04 -38.15
C GLN A 133 -52.30 -0.61 -36.79
N SER A 134 -53.62 -0.49 -36.68
CA SER A 134 -54.28 -0.04 -35.43
C SER A 134 -54.12 -1.04 -34.27
N LYS A 135 -54.05 -2.35 -34.55
CA LYS A 135 -53.77 -3.39 -33.55
C LYS A 135 -52.33 -3.36 -33.05
N LEU A 136 -51.37 -3.08 -33.95
CA LEU A 136 -49.95 -3.04 -33.62
C LEU A 136 -49.52 -1.71 -32.98
N TYR A 137 -50.20 -0.60 -33.28
CA TYR A 137 -49.83 0.74 -32.82
C TYR A 137 -49.58 0.83 -31.30
N PRO A 138 -50.45 0.35 -30.39
CA PRO A 138 -50.21 0.47 -28.95
C PRO A 138 -48.96 -0.28 -28.48
N VAL A 139 -48.65 -1.42 -29.11
CA VAL A 139 -47.52 -2.29 -28.74
C VAL A 139 -46.21 -1.71 -29.26
N ILE A 140 -46.23 -1.11 -30.46
CA ILE A 140 -45.10 -0.37 -31.03
C ILE A 140 -44.87 0.95 -30.27
N ASP A 141 -45.93 1.65 -29.88
CA ASP A 141 -45.86 2.86 -29.06
C ASP A 141 -45.22 2.60 -27.69
N LEU A 142 -45.54 1.47 -27.03
CA LEU A 142 -44.85 1.08 -25.79
C LEU A 142 -43.33 0.88 -25.99
N VAL A 143 -42.90 0.35 -27.14
CA VAL A 143 -41.46 0.27 -27.49
C VAL A 143 -40.86 1.66 -27.70
N ALA A 144 -41.55 2.53 -28.44
CA ALA A 144 -41.10 3.90 -28.70
C ALA A 144 -41.00 4.73 -27.40
N GLN A 145 -42.00 4.65 -26.52
CA GLN A 145 -42.00 5.27 -25.21
C GLN A 145 -40.87 4.74 -24.32
N ALA A 146 -40.65 3.43 -24.30
CA ALA A 146 -39.56 2.83 -23.51
C ALA A 146 -38.17 3.29 -23.99
N LEU A 147 -37.96 3.34 -25.30
CA LEU A 147 -36.71 3.83 -25.90
C LEU A 147 -36.50 5.33 -25.60
N ASN A 148 -37.54 6.15 -25.74
CA ASN A 148 -37.50 7.58 -25.43
C ASN A 148 -37.26 7.84 -23.92
N ASN A 149 -37.84 7.01 -23.04
CA ASN A 149 -37.60 7.09 -21.61
C ASN A 149 -36.17 6.67 -21.23
N PHE A 150 -35.60 5.67 -21.90
CA PHE A 150 -34.19 5.30 -21.76
C PHE A 150 -33.27 6.41 -22.28
N LYS A 151 -33.60 7.04 -23.43
CA LYS A 151 -32.88 8.21 -23.96
C LYS A 151 -32.88 9.39 -22.98
N LYS A 152 -34.05 9.78 -22.45
CA LYS A 152 -34.20 10.83 -21.43
C LYS A 152 -33.51 10.49 -20.11
N SER A 153 -33.32 9.22 -19.77
CA SER A 153 -32.62 8.86 -18.52
C SER A 153 -31.11 9.18 -18.59
N PHE A 154 -30.52 9.39 -19.77
CA PHE A 154 -29.14 9.90 -19.90
C PHE A 154 -29.03 11.39 -19.60
N GLU A 155 -30.12 12.16 -19.69
CA GLU A 155 -30.05 13.62 -19.66
C GLU A 155 -29.99 14.20 -18.24
N PHE A 156 -30.72 13.67 -17.25
CA PHE A 156 -31.01 14.47 -16.04
C PHE A 156 -31.24 13.78 -14.68
N LYS A 157 -30.54 12.68 -14.33
CA LYS A 157 -30.61 12.11 -12.95
C LYS A 157 -29.29 11.73 -12.26
N ASP A 158 -28.21 11.50 -12.99
CA ASP A 158 -26.95 11.07 -12.36
C ASP A 158 -26.16 12.25 -11.79
N LEU A 159 -26.27 13.44 -12.41
CA LEU A 159 -25.67 14.69 -11.93
C LEU A 159 -26.13 15.08 -10.53
N GLN A 160 -27.41 14.85 -10.18
CA GLN A 160 -27.97 15.22 -8.88
C GLN A 160 -27.37 14.35 -7.76
N ARG A 161 -27.35 13.01 -7.93
CA ARG A 161 -26.70 12.10 -6.97
C ARG A 161 -25.19 12.32 -6.88
N LEU A 162 -24.54 12.66 -7.98
CA LEU A 162 -23.13 13.05 -7.98
C LEU A 162 -22.89 14.34 -7.20
N ASN A 163 -23.79 15.32 -7.31
CA ASN A 163 -23.72 16.56 -6.54
C ASN A 163 -23.95 16.32 -5.04
N GLU A 164 -24.94 15.51 -4.68
CA GLU A 164 -25.19 15.09 -3.28
C GLU A 164 -23.98 14.34 -2.68
N LEU A 165 -23.38 13.41 -3.44
CA LEU A 165 -22.16 12.70 -3.05
C LEU A 165 -20.95 13.65 -2.92
N ALA A 166 -20.75 14.53 -3.89
CA ALA A 166 -19.67 15.52 -3.87
C ALA A 166 -19.82 16.47 -2.68
N GLN A 167 -21.04 16.97 -2.40
CA GLN A 167 -21.34 17.85 -1.26
C GLN A 167 -21.11 17.14 0.08
N SER A 168 -21.54 15.88 0.21
CA SER A 168 -21.28 15.03 1.39
C SER A 168 -19.78 14.81 1.61
N LYS A 169 -19.04 14.42 0.56
CA LYS A 169 -17.58 14.21 0.63
C LYS A 169 -16.83 15.50 0.89
N MET A 170 -17.21 16.62 0.27
CA MET A 170 -16.61 17.93 0.50
C MET A 170 -16.82 18.40 1.95
N SER A 171 -18.02 18.20 2.50
CA SER A 171 -18.32 18.49 3.92
C SER A 171 -17.45 17.63 4.85
N ALA A 172 -17.28 16.34 4.55
CA ALA A 172 -16.40 15.45 5.31
C ALA A 172 -14.91 15.83 5.21
N ILE A 173 -14.45 16.34 4.06
CA ILE A 173 -13.11 16.90 3.89
C ILE A 173 -12.95 18.14 4.77
N VAL A 174 -13.88 19.10 4.71
CA VAL A 174 -13.83 20.34 5.51
C VAL A 174 -13.70 20.01 6.99
N VAL A 175 -14.60 19.19 7.54
CA VAL A 175 -14.56 18.78 8.97
C VAL A 175 -13.24 18.07 9.33
N ARG A 176 -12.68 17.27 8.43
CA ARG A 176 -11.41 16.56 8.67
C ARG A 176 -10.21 17.50 8.60
N VAL A 177 -10.19 18.43 7.65
CA VAL A 177 -9.15 19.46 7.51
C VAL A 177 -9.19 20.42 8.70
N GLU A 178 -10.36 20.87 9.14
CA GLU A 178 -10.54 21.69 10.34
C GLU A 178 -9.95 20.99 11.58
N LYS A 179 -10.25 19.70 11.79
CA LYS A 179 -9.67 18.91 12.89
C LYS A 179 -8.15 18.78 12.81
N ILE A 180 -7.59 18.56 11.62
CA ILE A 180 -6.13 18.47 11.43
C ILE A 180 -5.48 19.83 11.69
N VAL A 181 -6.01 20.91 11.10
CA VAL A 181 -5.51 22.29 11.30
C VAL A 181 -5.56 22.64 12.78
N ALA A 182 -6.68 22.44 13.46
CA ALA A 182 -6.83 22.70 14.88
C ALA A 182 -5.77 21.94 15.71
N ALA A 183 -5.62 20.63 15.49
CA ALA A 183 -4.64 19.82 16.21
C ALA A 183 -3.18 20.27 15.99
N LYS A 184 -2.82 20.65 14.74
CA LYS A 184 -1.49 21.17 14.41
C LYS A 184 -1.25 22.56 15.02
N CYS A 185 -2.27 23.43 15.02
CA CYS A 185 -2.22 24.75 15.66
C CYS A 185 -2.07 24.65 17.17
N THR A 186 -2.87 23.81 17.85
CA THR A 186 -2.74 23.54 19.29
C THR A 186 -1.33 23.03 19.61
N TRP A 187 -0.82 22.04 18.86
CA TRP A 187 0.53 21.52 19.07
C TRP A 187 1.61 22.61 18.94
N LEU A 188 1.50 23.50 17.95
CA LEU A 188 2.45 24.59 17.75
C LEU A 188 2.38 25.64 18.87
N GLN A 189 1.17 25.98 19.33
CA GLN A 189 0.97 26.85 20.49
C GLN A 189 1.57 26.24 21.76
N GLU A 190 1.33 24.96 22.02
CA GLU A 190 1.91 24.20 23.15
C GLU A 190 3.44 24.20 23.10
N TYR A 191 4.01 23.91 21.93
CA TYR A 191 5.47 23.90 21.70
C TYR A 191 6.10 25.27 21.98
N LEU A 192 5.54 26.33 21.41
CA LEU A 192 6.04 27.70 21.59
C LEU A 192 5.87 28.16 23.05
N LYS A 193 4.70 27.93 23.66
CA LYS A 193 4.43 28.25 25.05
C LYS A 193 5.42 27.59 26.01
N ASN A 194 5.71 26.30 25.80
CA ASN A 194 6.64 25.55 26.64
C ASN A 194 8.10 26.01 26.46
N ARG A 195 8.55 26.27 25.22
CA ARG A 195 9.94 26.72 24.98
C ARG A 195 10.16 28.18 25.41
N ILE A 196 9.22 29.08 25.12
CA ILE A 196 9.29 30.48 25.55
C ILE A 196 9.16 30.59 27.07
N GLY A 197 8.22 29.86 27.67
CA GLY A 197 8.03 29.84 29.13
C GLY A 197 9.25 29.31 29.88
N SER A 198 9.90 28.26 29.38
CA SER A 198 11.14 27.73 29.95
C SER A 198 12.30 28.73 29.86
N LEU A 199 12.48 29.40 28.71
CA LEU A 199 13.50 30.44 28.54
C LEU A 199 13.23 31.66 29.45
N HIS A 200 11.97 32.09 29.56
CA HIS A 200 11.58 33.17 30.46
C HIS A 200 11.87 32.83 31.93
N GLY A 201 11.56 31.60 32.37
CA GLY A 201 11.89 31.13 33.72
C GLY A 201 13.39 31.13 34.01
N LYS A 202 14.23 30.71 33.05
CA LYS A 202 15.70 30.82 33.17
C LYS A 202 16.16 32.29 33.27
N LEU A 203 15.61 33.19 32.45
CA LEU A 203 15.97 34.61 32.46
C LEU A 203 15.58 35.31 33.77
N GLU A 204 14.42 34.99 34.36
CA GLU A 204 14.06 35.54 35.68
C GLU A 204 14.93 34.95 36.80
N LEU A 205 15.33 33.67 36.75
CA LEU A 205 16.30 33.11 37.71
C LEU A 205 17.67 33.79 37.61
N LEU A 206 18.16 34.00 36.38
CA LEU A 206 19.43 34.70 36.12
C LEU A 206 19.39 36.13 36.69
N LYS A 207 18.29 36.85 36.46
CA LYS A 207 18.06 38.23 36.91
C LYS A 207 17.86 38.37 38.42
N LEU A 208 17.01 37.53 39.02
CA LEU A 208 16.58 37.67 40.42
C LEU A 208 17.52 36.99 41.42
N VAL A 209 18.26 35.96 40.99
CA VAL A 209 19.17 35.19 41.85
C VAL A 209 20.61 35.45 41.46
N LYS A 210 21.06 35.03 40.27
CA LYS A 210 22.50 35.03 39.93
C LYS A 210 23.11 36.42 39.83
N PHE A 211 22.42 37.40 39.24
CA PHE A 211 22.88 38.80 39.30
C PHE A 211 22.82 39.39 40.71
N LYS A 212 21.91 38.94 41.58
CA LYS A 212 21.80 39.37 42.98
C LYS A 212 22.95 38.83 43.85
N ASP A 213 23.34 37.58 43.62
CA ASP A 213 24.50 36.94 44.25
C ASP A 213 25.80 37.66 43.84
N LEU A 214 25.94 37.99 42.55
CA LEU A 214 27.08 38.76 42.03
C LEU A 214 27.12 40.19 42.59
N GLU A 215 25.99 40.90 42.61
CA GLU A 215 25.85 42.22 43.24
C GLU A 215 26.31 42.19 44.71
N THR A 216 25.87 41.17 45.46
CA THR A 216 26.21 41.01 46.88
C THR A 216 27.69 40.68 47.09
N SER A 217 28.25 39.75 46.30
CA SER A 217 29.66 39.37 46.44
C SER A 217 30.62 40.51 46.08
N VAL A 218 30.28 41.36 45.10
CA VAL A 218 31.10 42.53 44.72
C VAL A 218 30.91 43.71 45.68
N TYR A 219 29.69 44.25 45.79
CA TYR A 219 29.47 45.53 46.47
C TYR A 219 29.41 45.43 48.00
N LYS A 220 29.29 44.22 48.55
CA LYS A 220 29.34 43.98 49.99
C LYS A 220 30.55 43.13 50.35
N ASN A 221 30.58 41.85 49.97
CA ASN A 221 31.55 40.91 50.55
C ASN A 221 33.02 41.30 50.20
N LEU A 222 33.30 41.61 48.93
CA LEU A 222 34.64 42.02 48.50
C LEU A 222 34.99 43.44 48.97
N ALA A 223 34.02 44.37 48.96
CA ALA A 223 34.20 45.74 49.44
C ALA A 223 34.52 45.80 50.95
N ASP A 224 33.79 45.05 51.78
CA ASP A 224 34.02 44.93 53.22
C ASP A 224 35.41 44.32 53.50
N ALA A 225 35.81 43.27 52.77
CA ALA A 225 37.12 42.65 52.91
C ALA A 225 38.27 43.58 52.46
N TYR A 226 38.08 44.33 51.38
CA TYR A 226 39.05 45.34 50.93
C TYR A 226 39.20 46.47 51.96
N PHE A 227 38.08 46.95 52.52
CA PHE A 227 38.09 47.98 53.55
C PHE A 227 38.85 47.52 54.81
N LYS A 228 38.65 46.29 55.28
CA LYS A 228 39.45 45.70 56.38
C LYS A 228 40.94 45.76 56.10
N VAL A 229 41.38 45.33 54.91
CA VAL A 229 42.80 45.32 54.54
C VAL A 229 43.35 46.75 54.45
N SER A 230 42.64 47.67 53.79
CA SER A 230 43.08 49.07 53.66
C SER A 230 43.20 49.75 55.02
N HIS A 231 42.16 49.68 55.85
CA HIS A 231 42.13 50.28 57.19
C HIS A 231 43.26 49.73 58.07
N TRP A 232 43.49 48.42 58.04
CA TRP A 232 44.54 47.79 58.84
C TRP A 232 45.95 48.14 58.36
N ILE A 233 46.15 48.39 57.05
CA ILE A 233 47.41 48.93 56.52
C ILE A 233 47.63 50.37 57.00
N ASP A 234 46.60 51.23 56.95
CA ASP A 234 46.68 52.62 57.40
C ASP A 234 46.96 52.71 58.92
N GLU A 235 46.31 51.88 59.73
CA GLU A 235 46.58 51.76 61.17
C GLU A 235 47.97 51.20 61.47
N PHE A 236 48.41 50.18 60.71
CA PHE A 236 49.73 49.59 60.87
C PHE A 236 50.84 50.58 60.52
N ASP A 237 50.73 51.35 59.44
CA ASP A 237 51.73 52.35 59.06
C ASP A 237 51.82 53.47 60.10
N ALA A 238 50.68 53.99 60.58
CA ALA A 238 50.64 54.98 61.66
C ALA A 238 51.35 54.46 62.94
N LYS A 239 51.06 53.22 63.35
CA LYS A 239 51.64 52.56 64.53
C LYS A 239 53.12 52.20 64.34
N TYR A 240 53.53 51.78 63.16
CA TYR A 240 54.93 51.47 62.85
C TYR A 240 55.80 52.73 62.95
N ASN A 241 55.30 53.86 62.43
CA ASN A 241 55.98 55.16 62.52
C ASN A 241 56.11 55.65 63.98
N SER A 242 55.12 55.44 64.85
CA SER A 242 55.25 55.81 66.28
C SER A 242 56.11 54.84 67.09
N ASP A 243 55.85 53.55 66.98
CA ASP A 243 56.30 52.56 67.96
C ASP A 243 57.64 51.92 67.60
N ILE A 244 57.98 51.84 66.31
CA ILE A 244 59.24 51.28 65.82
C ILE A 244 60.26 52.39 65.58
N ILE A 245 59.96 53.37 64.72
CA ILE A 245 60.91 54.43 64.37
C ILE A 245 61.27 55.29 65.59
N GLY A 246 60.27 55.63 66.42
CA GLY A 246 60.47 56.40 67.65
C GLY A 246 61.40 55.70 68.66
N GLN A 247 61.22 54.40 68.90
CA GLN A 247 62.07 53.65 69.84
C GLN A 247 63.48 53.38 69.30
N VAL A 248 63.63 53.10 68.00
CA VAL A 248 64.96 52.95 67.37
C VAL A 248 65.76 54.26 67.46
N THR A 249 65.10 55.42 67.39
CA THR A 249 65.74 56.73 67.56
C THR A 249 66.23 56.95 69.00
N SER A 250 65.47 56.50 70.01
CA SER A 250 65.90 56.52 71.42
C SER A 250 67.14 55.64 71.69
N ILE A 251 67.20 54.46 71.05
CA ILE A 251 68.36 53.54 71.11
C ILE A 251 69.60 54.19 70.46
N LEU A 252 69.42 54.88 69.32
CA LEU A 252 70.50 55.60 68.63
C LEU A 252 71.12 56.71 69.50
N GLU A 253 70.29 57.47 70.21
CA GLU A 253 70.73 58.56 71.08
C GLU A 253 71.44 58.05 72.34
N SER A 254 70.96 56.95 72.93
CA SER A 254 71.64 56.26 74.03
C SER A 254 73.02 55.73 73.60
N THR A 255 73.13 55.24 72.37
CA THR A 255 74.40 54.78 71.77
C THR A 255 75.39 55.93 71.52
N ARG A 256 74.90 57.13 71.15
CA ARG A 256 75.74 58.34 71.02
C ARG A 256 76.35 58.78 72.35
N LEU A 257 75.58 58.74 73.44
CA LEU A 257 76.04 59.09 74.79
C LEU A 257 77.17 58.18 75.27
N LEU A 258 77.03 56.86 75.09
CA LEU A 258 78.06 55.89 75.45
C LEU A 258 79.38 56.16 74.70
N LYS A 259 79.31 56.51 73.41
CA LYS A 259 80.47 56.81 72.56
C LYS A 259 81.28 58.04 73.03
N GLU A 260 80.62 59.06 73.58
CA GLU A 260 81.30 60.25 74.09
C GLU A 260 81.99 60.00 75.44
N ASN A 261 81.39 59.19 76.33
CA ASN A 261 82.00 58.83 77.60
C ASN A 261 83.30 58.02 77.42
N VAL A 262 83.34 57.10 76.44
CA VAL A 262 84.57 56.38 76.04
C VAL A 262 85.68 57.35 75.58
N ARG A 263 85.32 58.49 74.96
CA ARG A 263 86.30 59.49 74.49
C ARG A 263 86.99 60.21 75.66
N GLN A 264 86.27 60.50 76.73
CA GLN A 264 86.77 61.34 77.83
C GLN A 264 87.72 60.59 78.78
N GLU A 265 87.45 59.34 79.11
CA GLU A 265 88.39 58.51 79.90
C GLU A 265 89.74 58.32 79.19
N LYS A 266 89.70 58.19 77.85
CA LYS A 266 90.88 58.00 77.01
C LYS A 266 91.92 59.12 77.11
N GLU A 267 91.48 60.38 77.31
CA GLU A 267 92.41 61.51 77.48
C GLU A 267 92.96 61.63 78.92
N LYS A 268 92.25 61.15 79.95
CA LYS A 268 92.82 61.08 81.32
C LYS A 268 93.98 60.08 81.38
N LEU A 269 93.79 58.89 80.79
CA LEU A 269 94.80 57.83 80.75
C LEU A 269 96.13 58.33 80.14
N LYS A 270 96.02 59.11 79.07
CA LYS A 270 97.14 59.71 78.32
C LYS A 270 98.03 60.65 79.15
N ALA A 271 97.45 61.37 80.12
CA ALA A 271 98.21 62.26 81.01
C ALA A 271 99.09 61.48 82.00
N GLN A 272 98.59 60.35 82.52
CA GLN A 272 99.29 59.56 83.54
C GLN A 272 100.52 58.83 82.98
N VAL A 273 100.44 58.31 81.74
CA VAL A 273 101.56 57.65 81.05
C VAL A 273 102.80 58.55 80.93
N LYS A 274 102.61 59.86 80.75
CA LYS A 274 103.71 60.82 80.57
C LYS A 274 104.54 61.02 81.85
N ALA A 275 103.95 60.92 83.04
CA ALA A 275 104.66 61.07 84.31
C ALA A 275 105.49 59.83 84.67
N PHE A 276 105.00 58.65 84.30
CA PHE A 276 105.63 57.35 84.56
C PHE A 276 107.01 57.21 83.91
N GLY A 277 107.16 57.70 82.66
CA GLY A 277 108.41 57.59 81.90
C GLY A 277 109.62 58.30 82.52
N THR A 278 109.42 59.31 83.37
CA THR A 278 110.50 60.10 83.97
C THR A 278 111.17 59.40 85.17
N GLN A 279 110.46 58.48 85.84
CA GLN A 279 110.99 57.74 86.99
C GLN A 279 111.88 56.56 86.57
N ILE A 280 111.63 56.02 85.37
CA ILE A 280 112.34 54.86 84.80
C ILE A 280 113.83 55.16 84.55
N THR A 281 114.19 56.41 84.24
CA THR A 281 115.57 56.80 83.90
C THR A 281 116.54 56.72 85.08
N THR A 282 116.06 56.94 86.31
CA THR A 282 116.90 57.02 87.52
C THR A 282 117.41 55.65 87.99
N LEU A 283 116.71 54.56 87.66
CA LEU A 283 117.03 53.21 88.14
C LEU A 283 118.17 52.51 87.38
N LYS A 284 118.60 53.02 86.22
CA LYS A 284 119.60 52.36 85.34
C LYS A 284 121.07 52.42 85.87
N GLY A 285 121.33 52.97 87.06
CA GLY A 285 122.68 53.30 87.54
C GLY A 285 123.28 52.47 88.69
N LEU A 286 122.57 51.48 89.26
CA LEU A 286 122.93 50.88 90.57
C LEU A 286 124.07 49.82 90.57
N GLU A 287 124.43 49.24 89.42
CA GLU A 287 125.23 47.99 89.38
C GLU A 287 126.64 48.09 90.00
N ASN A 288 127.26 49.27 89.86
CA ASN A 288 128.66 49.49 90.25
C ASN A 288 128.89 49.46 91.77
N GLU A 289 127.84 49.46 92.59
CA GLU A 289 127.94 49.60 94.05
C GLU A 289 127.92 48.25 94.81
N ILE A 290 127.41 47.17 94.21
CA ILE A 290 127.05 45.92 94.94
C ILE A 290 128.01 44.73 94.73
N LYS A 291 128.74 44.64 93.61
CA LYS A 291 129.46 43.41 93.19
C LYS A 291 130.56 42.86 94.12
N GLY A 292 130.97 43.58 95.17
CA GLY A 292 132.12 43.19 96.01
C GLY A 292 131.94 42.08 97.07
N LYS A 293 130.87 41.24 97.06
CA LYS A 293 130.46 40.49 98.30
C LYS A 293 129.83 39.05 98.18
N VAL A 294 130.17 38.13 97.24
CA VAL A 294 129.47 36.80 97.09
C VAL A 294 130.35 35.50 96.94
N PRO A 295 129.91 34.30 97.45
CA PRO A 295 130.63 32.99 97.40
C PRO A 295 130.19 31.99 96.29
N LYS A 296 130.70 30.74 96.26
CA LYS A 296 130.99 30.04 94.97
C LYS A 296 130.69 28.52 94.72
N THR A 297 130.01 27.70 95.55
CA THR A 297 129.84 26.24 95.22
C THR A 297 128.44 25.62 95.44
N LEU A 298 128.14 24.48 94.78
CA LEU A 298 126.81 23.82 94.81
C LEU A 298 126.50 23.05 96.12
N ASN A 299 127.51 22.43 96.76
CA ASN A 299 127.30 21.74 98.04
C ASN A 299 126.96 22.71 99.19
N GLU A 300 127.15 24.03 98.99
CA GLU A 300 126.69 25.07 99.91
C GLU A 300 125.17 25.31 99.82
N TYR A 301 124.48 24.76 98.80
CA TYR A 301 123.01 24.87 98.61
C TYR A 301 122.20 23.69 99.15
N GLU A 302 122.82 22.56 99.55
CA GLU A 302 122.13 21.31 99.97
C GLU A 302 121.22 21.44 101.20
N LYS A 303 121.06 22.63 101.78
CA LYS A 303 120.25 22.91 102.97
C LYS A 303 118.77 23.22 102.71
N ASN A 304 118.24 23.07 101.48
CA ASN A 304 116.81 23.27 101.18
C ASN A 304 116.20 22.16 100.31
N ILE A 305 115.14 21.51 100.82
CA ILE A 305 114.65 20.19 100.36
C ILE A 305 113.17 20.28 99.90
N ASN A 306 112.84 20.79 98.69
CA ASN A 306 111.44 20.69 98.19
C ASN A 306 111.14 20.96 96.69
N VAL A 307 111.41 20.04 95.73
CA VAL A 307 110.90 20.19 94.33
C VAL A 307 110.60 18.87 93.55
N GLN A 308 110.03 17.84 94.19
CA GLN A 308 109.93 16.49 93.56
C GLN A 308 108.67 16.22 92.68
N TRP A 309 107.68 17.12 92.64
CA TRP A 309 106.33 16.84 92.12
C TRP A 309 106.11 17.09 90.60
N PHE A 310 107.09 17.62 89.88
CA PHE A 310 106.88 18.28 88.58
C PHE A 310 106.84 17.36 87.32
N MET A 311 107.11 16.06 87.45
CA MET A 311 107.51 15.23 86.29
C MET A 311 106.45 14.26 85.72
N GLN A 312 105.31 14.05 86.38
CA GLN A 312 104.42 12.91 86.07
C GLN A 312 103.32 13.19 85.02
N ASP A 313 102.77 14.41 84.97
CA ASP A 313 101.51 14.70 84.26
C ASP A 313 101.62 14.82 82.72
N ILE A 314 102.83 14.98 82.18
CA ILE A 314 103.06 15.34 80.76
C ILE A 314 102.72 14.18 79.79
N LYS A 315 102.55 12.95 80.27
CA LYS A 315 102.47 11.75 79.39
C LYS A 315 101.07 11.44 78.84
N THR A 316 100.00 11.71 79.60
CA THR A 316 98.65 11.17 79.35
C THR A 316 97.85 11.89 78.25
N LEU A 317 98.27 13.09 77.85
CA LEU A 317 97.45 13.98 77.01
C LEU A 317 97.46 13.66 75.49
N LYS A 318 98.48 12.92 75.00
CA LYS A 318 98.74 12.77 73.55
C LYS A 318 97.84 11.77 72.81
N GLU A 319 97.39 10.70 73.46
CA GLU A 319 96.87 9.51 72.76
C GLU A 319 95.39 9.63 72.30
N LYS A 320 94.60 10.53 72.88
CA LYS A 320 93.14 10.59 72.64
C LYS A 320 92.71 11.31 71.35
N ILE A 321 93.57 12.14 70.75
CA ILE A 321 93.16 13.10 69.70
C ILE A 321 93.08 12.45 68.30
N VAL A 322 93.86 11.40 68.03
CA VAL A 322 94.07 10.91 66.65
C VAL A 322 92.95 10.01 66.12
N ASN A 323 92.26 9.25 66.97
CA ASN A 323 91.28 8.23 66.51
C ASN A 323 89.91 8.79 66.09
N ALA A 324 89.46 9.93 66.63
CA ALA A 324 88.10 10.41 66.40
C ALA A 324 87.85 10.93 64.96
N MET A 325 88.88 11.49 64.29
CA MET A 325 88.70 12.15 63.00
C MET A 325 88.53 11.19 61.81
N LYS A 326 88.99 9.94 61.90
CA LYS A 326 88.93 8.99 60.76
C LYS A 326 87.53 8.46 60.48
N THR A 327 86.68 8.32 61.50
CA THR A 327 85.40 7.60 61.37
C THR A 327 84.29 8.41 60.70
N HIS A 328 84.18 9.72 60.98
CA HIS A 328 83.01 10.52 60.59
C HIS A 328 82.93 10.82 59.08
N VAL A 329 84.07 10.93 58.39
CA VAL A 329 84.11 11.29 56.95
C VAL A 329 83.64 10.13 56.07
N ALA A 330 84.01 8.89 56.40
CA ALA A 330 83.76 7.73 55.54
C ALA A 330 82.31 7.20 55.62
N THR A 331 81.65 7.28 56.78
CA THR A 331 80.36 6.59 57.01
C THR A 331 79.11 7.48 56.94
N GLU A 332 79.23 8.81 57.12
CA GLU A 332 78.05 9.68 57.23
C GLU A 332 77.81 10.60 56.03
N ILE A 333 78.85 10.97 55.28
CA ILE A 333 78.76 11.98 54.21
C ILE A 333 78.63 11.31 52.84
N LEU A 334 79.58 10.43 52.47
CA LEU A 334 79.60 9.76 51.16
C LEU A 334 78.36 8.89 50.92
N THR A 335 77.95 8.11 51.93
CA THR A 335 76.81 7.18 51.87
C THR A 335 75.47 7.88 51.60
N LYS A 336 75.29 9.13 52.07
CA LYS A 336 74.06 9.90 51.81
C LYS A 336 73.99 10.41 50.37
N ILE A 337 75.13 10.79 49.79
CA ILE A 337 75.22 11.29 48.42
C ILE A 337 74.97 10.14 47.43
N GLN A 338 75.58 8.97 47.64
CA GLN A 338 75.32 7.76 46.85
C GLN A 338 73.81 7.46 46.74
N LYS A 339 73.09 7.46 47.87
CA LYS A 339 71.65 7.15 47.91
C LYS A 339 70.80 8.11 47.07
N CYS A 340 71.12 9.41 47.09
CA CYS A 340 70.41 10.40 46.28
C CYS A 340 70.63 10.17 44.78
N VAL A 341 71.86 9.84 44.36
CA VAL A 341 72.17 9.57 42.94
C VAL A 341 71.47 8.30 42.45
N LYS A 342 71.49 7.21 43.24
CA LYS A 342 70.78 5.96 42.94
C LYS A 342 69.26 6.11 42.79
N THR A 343 68.67 7.06 43.51
CA THR A 343 67.24 7.40 43.40
C THR A 343 66.94 8.12 42.07
N ILE A 344 67.87 8.91 41.54
CA ILE A 344 67.69 9.67 40.29
C ILE A 344 67.94 8.78 39.06
N SER A 345 69.03 7.99 39.07
CA SER A 345 69.30 7.01 38.02
C SER A 345 68.20 5.95 37.94
N GLY A 346 67.58 5.61 39.08
CA GLY A 346 66.52 4.63 39.20
C GLY A 346 67.03 3.23 39.54
N THR A 347 68.22 3.11 40.12
CA THR A 347 68.80 1.84 40.62
C THR A 347 68.35 1.52 42.05
N GLU A 348 67.97 2.53 42.85
CA GLU A 348 67.37 2.36 44.19
C GLU A 348 65.92 2.86 44.22
N GLY A 349 64.98 2.01 43.80
CA GLY A 349 63.53 2.23 43.90
C GLY A 349 62.75 2.04 42.61
N ASN A 350 61.42 2.09 42.69
CA ASN A 350 60.51 1.86 41.55
C ASN A 350 60.20 3.15 40.74
N LYS A 351 61.06 4.18 40.83
CA LYS A 351 60.90 5.50 40.20
C LYS A 351 62.29 6.06 39.90
N GLY A 352 62.46 6.69 38.75
CA GLY A 352 63.75 7.23 38.30
C GLY A 352 63.83 7.26 36.78
N LEU A 353 64.96 7.74 36.25
CA LEU A 353 65.17 7.87 34.81
C LEU A 353 65.15 6.52 34.08
N THR A 354 65.69 5.45 34.71
CA THR A 354 65.59 4.08 34.20
C THR A 354 64.14 3.64 33.98
N GLN A 355 63.23 3.92 34.93
CA GLN A 355 61.82 3.50 34.83
C GLN A 355 61.04 4.30 33.79
N ILE A 356 61.45 5.53 33.46
CA ILE A 356 60.89 6.31 32.35
C ILE A 356 61.27 5.67 31.01
N LEU A 357 62.55 5.37 30.81
CA LEU A 357 63.08 4.70 29.61
C LEU A 357 62.39 3.36 29.37
N SER A 358 62.40 2.47 30.36
CA SER A 358 61.72 1.16 30.28
C SER A 358 60.20 1.27 30.21
N GLY A 359 59.61 2.40 30.63
CA GLY A 359 58.19 2.68 30.52
C GLY A 359 57.76 3.00 29.08
N VAL A 360 58.51 3.84 28.38
CA VAL A 360 58.28 4.16 26.96
C VAL A 360 58.52 2.91 26.09
N GLU A 361 59.60 2.17 26.34
CA GLU A 361 59.89 0.92 25.63
C GLU A 361 58.74 -0.10 25.79
N ARG A 362 58.21 -0.25 27.01
CA ARG A 362 57.06 -1.14 27.29
C ARG A 362 55.77 -0.65 26.62
N TYR A 363 55.54 0.65 26.57
CA TYR A 363 54.38 1.23 25.87
C TYR A 363 54.45 0.93 24.37
N ALA A 364 55.62 1.10 23.74
CA ALA A 364 55.81 0.77 22.33
C ALA A 364 55.62 -0.73 22.03
N LYS A 365 56.06 -1.62 22.93
CA LYS A 365 55.84 -3.08 22.81
C LYS A 365 54.37 -3.50 22.76
N PHE A 366 53.43 -2.72 23.31
CA PHE A 366 52.01 -3.00 23.15
C PHE A 366 51.51 -2.81 21.71
N PHE A 367 52.24 -2.10 20.85
CA PHE A 367 51.88 -1.97 19.43
C PHE A 367 52.50 -3.09 18.57
N ASP A 368 53.47 -3.82 19.11
CA ASP A 368 54.10 -4.98 18.49
C ASP A 368 53.24 -6.25 18.66
N GLU A 369 53.24 -7.14 17.66
CA GLU A 369 52.56 -8.44 17.75
C GLU A 369 53.49 -9.55 18.31
N ASN A 370 54.82 -9.32 18.32
CA ASN A 370 55.82 -10.35 18.65
C ASN A 370 56.49 -10.18 20.03
N GLU A 371 56.42 -9.00 20.67
CA GLU A 371 57.20 -8.67 21.89
C GLU A 371 56.36 -8.55 23.20
N SER A 372 55.06 -8.81 23.16
CA SER A 372 54.14 -8.60 24.29
C SER A 372 53.98 -9.86 25.17
N GLU A 373 54.60 -9.86 26.37
CA GLU A 373 54.43 -10.95 27.37
C GLU A 373 52.98 -11.05 27.90
N ASP A 374 52.28 -9.91 28.03
CA ASP A 374 50.92 -9.80 28.60
C ASP A 374 49.78 -10.02 27.59
N LYS A 375 50.09 -10.32 26.31
CA LYS A 375 49.12 -10.47 25.19
C LYS A 375 48.27 -9.23 24.85
N SER A 376 48.56 -8.09 25.46
CA SER A 376 48.02 -6.80 25.04
C SER A 376 48.75 -6.32 23.79
N THR A 377 48.03 -6.19 22.68
CA THR A 377 48.56 -5.85 21.35
C THR A 377 47.83 -4.63 20.78
N PHE A 378 48.28 -4.05 19.67
CA PHE A 378 47.55 -2.96 18.99
C PHE A 378 46.11 -3.38 18.65
N LYS A 379 45.90 -4.66 18.37
CA LYS A 379 44.58 -5.27 18.19
C LYS A 379 43.70 -5.22 19.45
N THR A 380 44.30 -5.33 20.64
CA THR A 380 43.61 -5.13 21.93
C THR A 380 43.26 -3.65 22.13
N ILE A 381 44.19 -2.74 21.84
CA ILE A 381 43.97 -1.27 21.94
C ILE A 381 42.82 -0.84 21.01
N VAL A 382 42.83 -1.27 19.74
CA VAL A 382 41.77 -0.96 18.77
C VAL A 382 40.42 -1.58 19.18
N LYS A 383 40.41 -2.77 19.80
CA LYS A 383 39.20 -3.36 20.38
C LYS A 383 38.63 -2.52 21.52
N GLU A 384 39.48 -2.02 22.41
CA GLU A 384 39.07 -1.16 23.51
C GLU A 384 38.50 0.17 23.01
N TRP A 385 39.12 0.81 22.01
CA TRP A 385 38.55 1.99 21.35
C TRP A 385 37.16 1.72 20.75
N ILE A 386 36.96 0.59 20.06
CA ILE A 386 35.63 0.20 19.54
C ILE A 386 34.62 0.01 20.69
N ASN A 387 35.04 -0.61 21.80
CA ASN A 387 34.20 -0.85 22.96
C ASN A 387 33.77 0.46 23.64
N GLU A 388 34.69 1.41 23.85
CA GLU A 388 34.36 2.73 24.40
C GLU A 388 33.43 3.52 23.45
N ILE A 389 33.67 3.50 22.13
CA ILE A 389 32.78 4.11 21.13
C ILE A 389 31.37 3.49 21.14
N LEU A 390 31.23 2.22 21.51
CA LEU A 390 29.93 1.54 21.65
C LEU A 390 29.26 1.79 23.02
N LYS A 391 30.03 2.06 24.07
CA LYS A 391 29.53 2.45 25.41
C LYS A 391 29.03 3.90 25.43
N ASP A 392 29.75 4.79 24.77
CA ASP A 392 29.35 6.19 24.62
C ASP A 392 28.11 6.29 23.70
N ASN A 393 26.94 6.35 24.34
CA ASN A 393 25.62 6.28 23.71
C ASN A 393 25.29 7.40 22.69
N GLY A 394 26.26 8.26 22.34
CA GLY A 394 26.14 9.34 21.37
C GLY A 394 26.25 8.92 19.89
N GLY A 395 26.91 7.79 19.57
CA GLY A 395 27.13 7.37 18.17
C GLY A 395 26.10 6.38 17.60
N VAL A 396 25.26 5.80 18.46
CA VAL A 396 24.68 4.45 18.25
C VAL A 396 23.15 4.45 18.07
N SER A 397 22.52 5.62 17.92
CA SER A 397 21.06 5.74 17.73
C SER A 397 20.54 4.91 16.54
N GLY A 398 21.33 4.79 15.46
CA GLY A 398 21.01 3.94 14.31
C GLY A 398 21.05 2.43 14.61
N LEU A 399 22.03 1.92 15.37
CA LEU A 399 22.03 0.50 15.77
C LEU A 399 20.86 0.20 16.71
N ARG A 400 20.58 1.09 17.66
CA ARG A 400 19.44 0.93 18.58
C ARG A 400 18.10 0.99 17.83
N ALA A 401 17.97 1.86 16.83
CA ALA A 401 16.79 1.92 15.96
C ALA A 401 16.63 0.66 15.10
N TYR A 402 17.73 0.16 14.52
CA TYR A 402 17.77 -1.10 13.77
C TYR A 402 17.34 -2.29 14.65
N TRP A 403 17.92 -2.41 15.85
CA TRP A 403 17.61 -3.45 16.83
C TRP A 403 16.13 -3.40 17.25
N MET A 404 15.66 -2.26 17.75
CA MET A 404 14.26 -2.09 18.18
C MET A 404 13.23 -2.29 17.06
N SER A 405 13.61 -2.13 15.79
CA SER A 405 12.73 -2.36 14.63
C SER A 405 12.62 -3.83 14.25
N ASN A 406 13.68 -4.62 14.44
CA ASN A 406 13.73 -6.04 14.06
C ASN A 406 13.29 -7.00 15.18
N ILE A 407 13.34 -6.60 16.46
CA ILE A 407 12.92 -7.45 17.60
C ILE A 407 11.42 -7.43 17.91
N LYS A 408 10.59 -6.65 17.18
CA LYS A 408 9.14 -6.55 17.45
C LYS A 408 8.39 -7.86 17.15
N GLY A 409 8.26 -8.72 18.18
CA GLY A 409 7.32 -9.85 18.20
C GLY A 409 7.87 -11.20 18.67
N ARG A 410 9.05 -11.27 19.29
CA ARG A 410 9.64 -12.53 19.81
C ARG A 410 10.04 -12.35 21.28
N GLY A 411 9.69 -13.30 22.14
CA GLY A 411 9.87 -13.20 23.60
C GLY A 411 11.26 -13.61 24.10
N ASN A 412 11.64 -13.06 25.25
CA ASN A 412 12.82 -13.41 26.08
C ASN A 412 14.20 -13.42 25.39
N TYR A 413 14.60 -12.30 24.78
CA TYR A 413 16.01 -12.04 24.40
C TYR A 413 16.43 -10.59 24.74
N ASP A 414 17.75 -10.36 24.74
CA ASP A 414 18.46 -9.24 25.38
C ASP A 414 17.86 -7.83 25.14
N THR A 415 17.30 -7.25 26.20
CA THR A 415 16.76 -5.89 26.22
C THR A 415 17.82 -4.79 26.38
N GLY A 416 19.06 -5.16 26.70
CA GLY A 416 20.20 -4.25 26.86
C GLY A 416 20.97 -3.92 25.57
N GLY A 417 20.87 -4.76 24.54
CA GLY A 417 21.62 -4.58 23.28
C GLY A 417 23.09 -5.01 23.35
N THR A 418 23.44 -5.80 24.36
CA THR A 418 24.74 -6.46 24.57
C THR A 418 25.09 -7.38 23.41
N ASP A 419 24.15 -8.22 22.97
CA ASP A 419 24.36 -9.13 21.82
C ASP A 419 24.62 -8.36 20.52
N LEU A 420 23.90 -7.24 20.32
CA LEU A 420 24.10 -6.33 19.19
C LEU A 420 25.47 -5.67 19.23
N ASN A 421 25.85 -5.08 20.36
CA ASN A 421 27.15 -4.43 20.52
C ASN A 421 28.29 -5.44 20.33
N THR A 422 28.13 -6.68 20.79
CA THR A 422 29.12 -7.75 20.59
C THR A 422 29.20 -8.17 19.12
N ALA A 423 28.06 -8.35 18.43
CA ALA A 423 28.03 -8.65 16.99
C ALA A 423 28.66 -7.53 16.13
N VAL A 424 28.41 -6.27 16.47
CA VAL A 424 29.01 -5.10 15.81
C VAL A 424 30.52 -5.05 16.08
N MET A 425 30.93 -5.20 17.34
CA MET A 425 32.34 -5.22 17.74
C MET A 425 33.10 -6.35 17.03
N ASP A 426 32.58 -7.57 17.01
CA ASP A 426 33.22 -8.71 16.34
C ASP A 426 33.29 -8.51 14.83
N SER A 427 32.22 -8.00 14.21
CA SER A 427 32.16 -7.74 12.77
C SER A 427 33.15 -6.66 12.34
N ILE A 428 33.24 -5.55 13.08
CA ILE A 428 34.21 -4.48 12.83
C ILE A 428 35.64 -5.03 13.01
N ASN A 429 35.93 -5.69 14.14
CA ASN A 429 37.27 -6.24 14.42
C ASN A 429 37.71 -7.27 13.38
N SER A 430 36.80 -8.12 12.90
CA SER A 430 37.06 -9.06 11.81
C SER A 430 37.39 -8.31 10.51
N GLU A 431 36.62 -7.28 10.17
CA GLU A 431 36.75 -6.54 8.92
C GLU A 431 37.88 -5.52 8.89
N ILE A 432 38.45 -5.09 10.02
CA ILE A 432 39.62 -4.21 10.03
C ILE A 432 40.92 -4.93 10.41
N SER A 433 40.90 -6.23 10.67
CA SER A 433 42.09 -6.95 11.16
C SER A 433 43.28 -6.91 10.19
N ASP A 434 43.08 -6.78 8.88
CA ASP A 434 44.17 -6.60 7.91
C ASP A 434 44.80 -5.20 8.00
N LEU A 435 44.02 -4.17 8.36
CA LEU A 435 44.54 -2.81 8.61
C LEU A 435 45.36 -2.74 9.89
N ILE A 436 44.94 -3.47 10.92
CA ILE A 436 45.67 -3.56 12.18
C ILE A 436 47.04 -4.23 11.92
N VAL A 437 47.06 -5.40 11.28
CA VAL A 437 48.32 -6.11 10.96
C VAL A 437 49.25 -5.27 10.05
N GLU A 438 48.71 -4.59 9.03
CA GLU A 438 49.51 -3.74 8.14
C GLU A 438 50.05 -2.48 8.85
N ALA A 439 49.33 -1.97 9.85
CA ALA A 439 49.82 -0.90 10.72
C ALA A 439 50.95 -1.39 11.63
N GLN A 440 50.80 -2.54 12.28
CA GLN A 440 51.78 -3.09 13.23
C GLN A 440 53.15 -3.37 12.57
N LYS A 441 53.19 -3.72 11.28
CA LYS A 441 54.46 -3.82 10.52
C LYS A 441 55.31 -2.55 10.60
N LYS A 442 54.69 -1.37 10.71
CA LYS A 442 55.41 -0.10 10.83
C LYS A 442 56.13 0.08 12.15
N ILE A 443 55.83 -0.71 13.18
CA ILE A 443 56.68 -0.78 14.38
C ILE A 443 58.06 -1.31 13.97
N HIS A 444 58.11 -2.53 13.41
CA HIS A 444 59.35 -3.20 12.97
C HIS A 444 60.09 -2.46 11.84
N GLU A 445 59.38 -1.79 10.93
CA GLU A 445 60.01 -1.04 9.84
C GLU A 445 60.62 0.32 10.26
N THR A 446 60.23 0.86 11.42
CA THR A 446 60.60 2.23 11.85
C THR A 446 61.52 2.22 13.08
N ARG A 447 61.34 1.25 13.99
CA ARG A 447 62.09 1.15 15.24
C ARG A 447 63.53 0.72 14.97
N SER A 448 64.47 1.45 15.56
CA SER A 448 65.92 1.20 15.48
C SER A 448 66.43 0.33 16.64
N ASP A 449 67.55 -0.36 16.41
CA ASP A 449 68.22 -1.23 17.40
C ASP A 449 68.70 -0.48 18.67
N ASP A 450 68.77 0.86 18.62
CA ASP A 450 69.15 1.70 19.76
C ASP A 450 68.07 1.79 20.85
N ASN A 451 66.84 1.41 20.51
CA ASN A 451 65.70 1.34 21.42
C ASN A 451 65.40 2.66 22.17
N SER A 452 65.75 3.80 21.56
CA SER A 452 65.59 5.15 22.12
C SER A 452 64.12 5.56 22.31
N ILE A 453 63.86 6.54 23.17
CA ILE A 453 62.52 7.12 23.42
C ILE A 453 61.94 7.65 22.10
N ASP A 454 62.73 8.43 21.36
CA ASP A 454 62.30 9.03 20.10
C ASP A 454 61.99 7.96 19.04
N SER A 455 62.82 6.92 18.93
CA SER A 455 62.61 5.80 18.02
C SER A 455 61.34 4.99 18.34
N ASN A 456 61.15 4.65 19.63
CA ASN A 456 59.98 3.93 20.11
C ASN A 456 58.68 4.71 19.87
N LEU A 457 58.65 6.01 20.16
CA LEU A 457 57.48 6.86 19.95
C LEU A 457 57.20 7.12 18.46
N THR A 458 58.25 7.34 17.65
CA THR A 458 58.12 7.51 16.19
C THR A 458 57.55 6.25 15.54
N ALA A 459 57.98 5.06 15.98
CA ALA A 459 57.43 3.79 15.52
C ALA A 459 55.93 3.66 15.84
N VAL A 460 55.51 3.98 17.07
CA VAL A 460 54.09 3.97 17.47
C VAL A 460 53.27 5.00 16.66
N GLN A 461 53.79 6.21 16.46
CA GLN A 461 53.16 7.23 15.63
C GLN A 461 52.95 6.72 14.19
N MET A 462 53.96 6.13 13.57
CA MET A 462 53.87 5.60 12.21
C MET A 462 52.91 4.40 12.08
N CYS A 463 52.81 3.56 13.12
CA CYS A 463 51.79 2.51 13.21
C CYS A 463 50.37 3.11 13.21
N ILE A 464 50.11 4.06 14.11
CA ILE A 464 48.81 4.72 14.23
C ILE A 464 48.44 5.48 12.94
N ASP A 465 49.37 6.24 12.36
CA ASP A 465 49.13 6.97 11.12
C ASP A 465 48.84 6.05 9.93
N ASN A 466 49.48 4.87 9.86
CA ASN A 466 49.17 3.88 8.84
C ASN A 466 47.78 3.29 9.06
N PHE A 467 47.39 2.99 10.30
CA PHE A 467 46.03 2.55 10.63
C PHE A 467 44.98 3.60 10.24
N VAL A 468 45.20 4.87 10.60
CA VAL A 468 44.31 6.00 10.28
C VAL A 468 44.15 6.18 8.77
N ARG A 469 45.26 6.12 8.00
CA ARG A 469 45.25 6.19 6.53
C ARG A 469 44.58 4.98 5.88
N GLY A 470 44.91 3.77 6.34
CA GLY A 470 44.35 2.51 5.85
C GLY A 470 42.84 2.40 6.10
N LEU A 471 42.37 2.90 7.24
CA LEU A 471 40.95 3.00 7.56
C LEU A 471 40.28 4.07 6.68
N ALA A 472 40.83 5.30 6.62
CA ALA A 472 40.29 6.38 5.78
C ALA A 472 40.03 5.95 4.33
N ASN A 473 41.00 5.26 3.71
CA ASN A 473 40.94 4.83 2.32
C ASN A 473 39.97 3.66 2.07
N LYS A 474 39.56 2.92 3.10
CA LYS A 474 38.72 1.70 2.96
C LYS A 474 37.36 1.76 3.67
N ILE A 475 37.05 2.81 4.45
CA ILE A 475 35.75 2.96 5.17
C ILE A 475 34.55 2.64 4.26
N SER A 476 34.40 3.31 3.11
CA SER A 476 33.24 3.15 2.24
C SER A 476 33.06 1.72 1.72
N ASN A 477 34.16 0.98 1.51
CA ASN A 477 34.13 -0.37 0.98
C ASN A 477 33.85 -1.42 2.07
N ARG A 478 34.28 -1.17 3.31
CA ARG A 478 34.09 -2.10 4.44
C ARG A 478 32.73 -1.97 5.13
N VAL A 479 32.08 -0.79 5.10
CA VAL A 479 30.75 -0.59 5.71
C VAL A 479 29.75 -1.67 5.24
N GLY A 480 29.69 -1.95 3.93
CA GLY A 480 28.79 -2.98 3.39
C GLY A 480 29.11 -4.40 3.88
N ALA A 481 30.40 -4.76 3.97
CA ALA A 481 30.84 -6.08 4.44
C ALA A 481 30.57 -6.28 5.95
N ILE A 482 30.81 -5.23 6.76
CA ILE A 482 30.50 -5.23 8.20
C ILE A 482 28.99 -5.38 8.42
N VAL A 483 28.17 -4.62 7.68
CA VAL A 483 26.70 -4.68 7.75
C VAL A 483 26.20 -6.08 7.40
N ALA A 484 26.71 -6.68 6.33
CA ALA A 484 26.36 -8.05 5.93
C ALA A 484 26.76 -9.10 6.98
N LYS A 485 27.89 -8.92 7.68
CA LYS A 485 28.31 -9.80 8.80
C LYS A 485 27.40 -9.65 10.02
N ILE A 486 27.01 -8.42 10.36
CA ILE A 486 26.04 -8.15 11.44
C ILE A 486 24.69 -8.80 11.12
N GLU A 487 24.19 -8.64 9.88
CA GLU A 487 22.93 -9.25 9.43
C GLU A 487 22.94 -10.79 9.44
N GLN A 488 24.12 -11.41 9.35
CA GLN A 488 24.31 -12.87 9.39
C GLN A 488 24.63 -13.41 10.80
N ASP A 489 24.76 -12.55 11.81
CA ASP A 489 25.14 -12.98 13.15
C ASP A 489 23.99 -13.72 13.85
N LYS A 490 24.24 -15.00 14.16
CA LYS A 490 23.26 -15.90 14.77
C LYS A 490 22.75 -15.42 16.13
N ARG A 491 23.51 -14.60 16.86
CA ARG A 491 23.09 -14.00 18.14
C ARG A 491 21.86 -13.09 17.97
N LEU A 492 21.71 -12.45 16.82
CA LEU A 492 20.66 -11.46 16.59
C LEU A 492 19.31 -12.06 16.15
N ASN A 493 19.29 -13.35 15.75
CA ASN A 493 18.08 -14.11 15.39
C ASN A 493 17.10 -13.38 14.43
N ILE A 494 17.66 -12.65 13.46
CA ILE A 494 16.92 -11.90 12.46
C ILE A 494 16.40 -12.90 11.41
N GLY A 495 15.09 -13.17 11.41
CA GLY A 495 14.50 -14.19 10.53
C GLY A 495 14.38 -13.75 9.06
N ASP A 496 14.27 -14.73 8.15
CA ASP A 496 14.27 -14.57 6.67
C ASP A 496 13.27 -13.57 6.05
N THR A 497 12.34 -13.00 6.83
CA THR A 497 11.39 -11.99 6.35
C THR A 497 12.05 -10.61 6.18
N ARG A 498 12.73 -10.41 5.04
CA ARG A 498 13.34 -9.14 4.62
C ARG A 498 12.34 -7.98 4.65
N ARG A 499 12.41 -7.10 5.65
CA ARG A 499 11.65 -5.84 5.72
C ARG A 499 12.42 -4.66 5.13
N GLY A 500 12.50 -4.60 3.79
CA GLY A 500 12.71 -3.37 3.01
C GLY A 500 14.07 -2.64 3.13
N ASP A 501 14.50 -2.05 2.01
CA ASP A 501 15.83 -1.43 1.83
C ASP A 501 16.15 -0.24 2.75
N ILE A 502 15.13 0.31 3.44
CA ILE A 502 15.24 1.50 4.28
C ILE A 502 16.12 1.22 5.52
N TYR A 503 15.92 0.10 6.22
CA TYR A 503 16.60 -0.16 7.50
C TYR A 503 18.06 -0.60 7.36
N ASN A 504 18.46 -1.10 6.19
CA ASN A 504 19.87 -1.37 5.90
C ASN A 504 20.67 -0.04 5.84
N SER A 505 20.05 1.06 5.38
CA SER A 505 20.69 2.39 5.34
C SER A 505 20.97 2.98 6.73
N ASP A 506 20.13 2.73 7.73
CA ASP A 506 20.36 3.14 9.12
C ASP A 506 21.52 2.36 9.75
N LEU A 507 21.60 1.04 9.51
CA LEU A 507 22.70 0.20 9.97
C LEU A 507 24.02 0.56 9.27
N GLN A 508 24.02 0.77 7.96
CA GLN A 508 25.17 1.29 7.21
C GLN A 508 25.63 2.65 7.77
N SER A 509 24.70 3.56 8.05
CA SER A 509 25.03 4.88 8.59
C SER A 509 25.63 4.80 9.99
N ALA A 510 25.11 3.93 10.86
CA ALA A 510 25.66 3.72 12.20
C ALA A 510 27.05 3.08 12.18
N VAL A 511 27.24 2.02 11.37
CA VAL A 511 28.56 1.40 11.16
C VAL A 511 29.56 2.41 10.60
N LYS A 512 29.15 3.23 9.63
CA LYS A 512 30.00 4.30 9.07
C LYS A 512 30.40 5.32 10.14
N SER A 513 29.47 5.75 11.00
CA SER A 513 29.76 6.65 12.12
C SER A 513 30.76 6.04 13.11
N ILE A 514 30.62 4.75 13.44
CA ILE A 514 31.57 4.05 14.33
C ILE A 514 32.97 3.98 13.72
N LEU A 515 33.11 3.68 12.42
CA LEU A 515 34.43 3.68 11.76
C LEU A 515 35.04 5.08 11.65
N ILE A 516 34.21 6.13 11.50
CA ILE A 516 34.67 7.53 11.52
C ILE A 516 35.15 7.91 12.93
N ALA A 517 34.40 7.54 13.98
CA ALA A 517 34.80 7.74 15.37
C ALA A 517 36.10 6.99 15.68
N LEU A 518 36.23 5.73 15.28
CA LEU A 518 37.44 4.93 15.48
C LEU A 518 38.66 5.56 14.79
N ARG A 519 38.49 6.07 13.56
CA ARG A 519 39.53 6.83 12.86
C ARG A 519 39.89 8.10 13.64
N ALA A 520 38.91 8.83 14.17
CA ALA A 520 39.15 10.05 14.93
C ALA A 520 39.90 9.78 16.25
N THR A 521 39.50 8.76 17.01
CA THR A 521 40.19 8.31 18.24
C THR A 521 41.64 7.92 17.94
N ALA A 522 41.87 7.09 16.92
CA ALA A 522 43.23 6.73 16.52
C ALA A 522 44.05 7.95 16.09
N ASN A 523 43.47 8.85 15.28
CA ASN A 523 44.15 10.08 14.86
C ASN A 523 44.45 11.02 16.03
N GLN A 524 43.60 11.07 17.06
CA GLN A 524 43.87 11.88 18.25
C GLN A 524 45.11 11.34 18.99
N VAL A 525 45.17 10.03 19.26
CA VAL A 525 46.34 9.42 19.94
C VAL A 525 47.62 9.60 19.10
N GLY A 526 47.53 9.50 17.77
CA GLY A 526 48.65 9.77 16.87
C GLY A 526 49.15 11.22 16.94
N VAL A 527 48.23 12.19 17.07
CA VAL A 527 48.55 13.62 17.23
C VAL A 527 49.13 13.91 18.61
N GLU A 528 48.63 13.30 19.69
CA GLU A 528 49.17 13.46 21.04
C GLU A 528 50.62 12.93 21.15
N ILE A 529 50.93 11.83 20.45
CA ILE A 529 52.31 11.30 20.34
C ILE A 529 53.19 12.18 19.44
N ALA A 530 52.64 12.72 18.34
CA ALA A 530 53.35 13.69 17.50
C ALA A 530 53.71 14.97 18.26
N GLU A 531 52.78 15.51 19.05
CA GLU A 531 53.02 16.69 19.90
C GLU A 531 54.07 16.41 20.98
N LEU A 532 54.09 15.18 21.53
CA LEU A 532 55.12 14.75 22.48
C LEU A 532 56.53 14.73 21.85
N LEU A 533 56.65 14.27 20.60
CA LEU A 533 57.90 14.23 19.83
C LEU A 533 58.37 15.62 19.36
N ASP A 534 57.46 16.44 18.82
CA ASP A 534 57.81 17.75 18.24
C ASP A 534 58.07 18.82 19.31
N THR A 535 57.39 18.75 20.47
CA THR A 535 57.41 19.84 21.47
C THR A 535 58.48 19.65 22.54
N TRP A 536 58.87 18.41 22.84
CA TRP A 536 59.73 18.08 23.97
C TRP A 536 61.02 17.44 23.48
N ASN A 537 62.17 17.97 23.91
CA ASN A 537 63.47 17.37 23.58
C ASN A 537 63.72 16.16 24.50
N LEU A 538 63.19 15.00 24.10
CA LEU A 538 63.19 13.76 24.88
C LEU A 538 64.58 13.13 25.00
N ALA A 539 65.49 13.38 24.04
CA ALA A 539 66.90 13.01 24.14
C ALA A 539 67.61 13.56 25.41
N ASN A 540 67.11 14.66 26.01
CA ASN A 540 67.61 15.13 27.30
C ASN A 540 67.37 14.14 28.46
N VAL A 541 66.34 13.29 28.38
CA VAL A 541 66.05 12.26 29.39
C VAL A 541 67.10 11.15 29.34
N GLU A 542 67.49 10.74 28.13
CA GLU A 542 68.56 9.77 27.88
C GLU A 542 69.94 10.31 28.27
N ALA A 543 70.24 11.56 27.88
CA ALA A 543 71.47 12.23 28.30
C ALA A 543 71.57 12.35 29.84
N SER A 544 70.46 12.72 30.50
CA SER A 544 70.39 12.80 31.97
C SER A 544 70.56 11.42 32.64
N HIS A 545 70.06 10.35 32.02
CA HIS A 545 70.24 8.98 32.51
C HIS A 545 71.70 8.54 32.42
N GLY A 546 72.38 8.85 31.32
CA GLY A 546 73.81 8.59 31.13
C GLY A 546 74.67 9.28 32.20
N VAL A 547 74.45 10.58 32.43
CA VAL A 547 75.16 11.35 33.47
C VAL A 547 74.87 10.80 34.88
N ALA A 548 73.61 10.46 35.18
CA ALA A 548 73.25 9.91 36.49
C ALA A 548 73.93 8.55 36.76
N LYS A 549 74.05 7.68 35.74
CA LYS A 549 74.78 6.41 35.85
C LYS A 549 76.28 6.59 36.02
N GLN A 550 76.91 7.51 35.29
CA GLN A 550 78.34 7.77 35.43
C GLN A 550 78.68 8.23 36.85
N LEU A 551 77.90 9.18 37.39
CA LEU A 551 78.08 9.69 38.76
C LEU A 551 77.85 8.60 39.82
N GLU A 552 76.97 7.64 39.57
CA GLU A 552 76.75 6.49 40.44
C GLU A 552 78.00 5.59 40.53
N THR A 553 78.65 5.30 39.40
CA THR A 553 79.89 4.50 39.34
C THR A 553 81.06 5.21 40.02
N GLU A 554 81.31 6.48 39.69
CA GLU A 554 82.41 7.28 40.28
C GLU A 554 82.29 7.39 41.82
N LEU A 555 81.07 7.45 42.36
CA LEU A 555 80.81 7.47 43.80
C LEU A 555 80.96 6.10 44.47
N GLU A 556 80.74 4.98 43.77
CA GLU A 556 81.02 3.64 44.31
C GLU A 556 82.52 3.37 44.42
N GLU A 557 83.30 3.74 43.40
CA GLU A 557 84.76 3.59 43.41
C GLU A 557 85.42 4.40 44.54
N ALA A 558 85.07 5.69 44.68
CA ALA A 558 85.62 6.55 45.73
C ALA A 558 85.26 6.10 47.17
N THR A 559 84.11 5.44 47.34
CA THR A 559 83.67 4.94 48.66
C THR A 559 84.39 3.64 49.04
N ILE A 560 84.75 2.81 48.06
CA ILE A 560 85.57 1.60 48.26
C ILE A 560 87.02 1.98 48.59
N GLU A 561 87.58 2.99 47.91
CA GLU A 561 88.96 3.47 48.15
C GLU A 561 89.14 4.05 49.57
N ALA A 562 88.15 4.78 50.09
CA ALA A 562 88.21 5.42 51.41
C ALA A 562 88.22 4.44 52.61
N LEU A 563 87.79 3.18 52.40
CA LEU A 563 87.66 2.16 53.44
C LEU A 563 88.70 1.04 53.35
N SER A 564 89.53 1.02 52.31
CA SER A 564 90.48 -0.06 52.03
C SER A 564 91.86 0.19 52.63
N SER A 565 92.31 -0.71 53.51
CA SER A 565 93.70 -0.80 53.98
C SER A 565 94.46 -1.88 53.19
N ASP A 566 95.11 -1.50 52.09
CA ASP A 566 96.44 -1.96 51.63
C ASP A 566 96.74 -1.44 50.19
N ASP A 567 97.99 -1.62 49.72
CA ASP A 567 98.56 -0.94 48.54
C ASP A 567 98.09 -1.46 47.16
N VAL A 568 97.48 -0.58 46.35
CA VAL A 568 97.28 -0.72 44.89
C VAL A 568 97.49 0.66 44.20
N PRO A 569 98.01 0.76 42.95
CA PRO A 569 98.32 2.04 42.29
C PRO A 569 97.08 2.85 41.84
N PRO A 570 97.23 4.17 41.53
CA PRO A 570 96.16 5.16 41.66
C PRO A 570 95.37 5.50 40.39
N ASP A 571 94.16 6.00 40.60
CA ASP A 571 93.42 6.91 39.72
C ASP A 571 93.33 8.32 40.41
N PRO A 572 93.15 9.46 39.69
CA PRO A 572 93.40 10.80 40.24
C PRO A 572 92.57 11.27 41.45
N MET A 573 91.50 10.58 41.84
CA MET A 573 90.58 11.04 42.91
C MET A 573 91.13 10.79 44.34
N GLY A 574 91.85 9.69 44.57
CA GLY A 574 92.25 9.25 45.92
C GLY A 574 93.40 10.01 46.59
N THR A 575 94.16 10.82 45.83
CA THR A 575 95.46 11.34 46.32
C THR A 575 95.34 12.47 47.35
N SER A 576 94.22 13.19 47.39
CA SER A 576 94.05 14.38 48.25
C SER A 576 93.79 14.06 49.73
N LEU A 577 93.22 12.90 50.09
CA LEU A 577 92.90 12.58 51.49
C LEU A 577 94.12 12.06 52.31
N LYS A 578 95.04 11.29 51.69
CA LYS A 578 96.16 10.65 52.42
C LYS A 578 97.22 11.64 52.94
N GLN A 579 97.36 12.84 52.36
CA GLN A 579 98.39 13.80 52.77
C GLN A 579 98.08 14.59 54.05
N GLY A 580 96.80 14.80 54.39
CA GLY A 580 96.41 15.63 55.54
C GLY A 580 96.75 15.02 56.90
N VAL A 581 96.73 13.69 57.02
CA VAL A 581 96.81 12.97 58.30
C VAL A 581 98.24 12.86 58.84
N LYS A 582 99.27 12.90 57.99
CA LYS A 582 100.65 12.53 58.35
C LYS A 582 101.51 13.65 58.97
N LYS A 583 100.98 14.88 59.08
CA LYS A 583 101.73 16.07 59.55
C LYS A 583 101.68 16.31 61.07
N ILE A 584 100.85 15.58 61.81
CA ILE A 584 100.50 15.89 63.21
C ILE A 584 101.41 15.19 64.26
N GLU A 585 102.08 14.08 63.91
CA GLU A 585 102.77 13.24 64.89
C GLU A 585 104.19 13.69 65.32
N THR A 586 104.88 14.57 64.58
CA THR A 586 106.35 14.55 64.55
C THR A 586 107.12 15.50 65.49
N GLN A 587 106.48 16.36 66.30
CA GLN A 587 107.18 17.51 66.94
C GLN A 587 107.48 17.47 68.46
N ILE A 588 107.15 16.42 69.23
CA ILE A 588 106.94 16.58 70.70
C ILE A 588 107.82 15.72 71.66
N SER A 589 109.16 15.55 71.47
CA SER A 589 110.02 14.80 72.44
C SER A 589 111.56 15.12 72.46
N THR A 590 112.17 15.16 73.67
CA THR A 590 113.63 15.07 74.08
C THR A 590 114.51 16.35 74.18
N SER A 591 115.64 16.43 74.93
CA SER A 591 115.92 16.10 76.37
C SER A 591 117.23 16.70 76.96
N THR A 592 117.78 17.83 76.48
CA THR A 592 119.12 18.39 76.85
C THR A 592 119.22 19.05 78.25
N VAL A 593 118.28 18.81 79.16
CA VAL A 593 117.92 19.81 80.20
C VAL A 593 118.65 19.65 81.55
N THR A 594 119.15 18.46 81.90
CA THR A 594 119.34 18.11 83.33
C THR A 594 120.72 18.42 83.94
N SER A 595 121.83 18.36 83.18
CA SER A 595 123.19 18.44 83.76
C SER A 595 123.79 19.84 83.87
N THR A 596 123.35 20.79 83.04
CA THR A 596 123.78 22.21 83.06
C THR A 596 123.39 22.92 84.37
N PHE A 597 122.42 22.36 85.10
CA PHE A 597 121.69 23.02 86.18
C PHE A 597 122.53 23.34 87.44
N GLY A 598 123.54 22.52 87.75
CA GLY A 598 124.38 22.68 88.95
C GLY A 598 125.43 23.78 88.83
N THR A 599 126.19 23.80 87.73
CA THR A 599 127.14 24.88 87.44
C THR A 599 126.42 26.21 87.19
N LEU A 600 125.23 26.17 86.58
CA LEU A 600 124.35 27.33 86.47
C LEU A 600 123.99 27.96 87.82
N LEU A 601 124.02 27.25 88.95
CA LEU A 601 123.55 27.80 90.23
C LEU A 601 124.54 28.80 90.84
N HIS A 602 125.84 28.48 90.87
CA HIS A 602 126.86 29.45 91.27
C HIS A 602 126.91 30.62 90.28
N ASP A 603 126.95 30.31 88.98
CA ASP A 603 126.85 31.29 87.91
C ASP A 603 125.59 32.16 88.05
N ALA A 604 124.50 31.66 88.66
CA ALA A 604 123.25 32.37 88.90
C ALA A 604 123.19 33.20 90.19
N ILE A 605 124.20 33.20 91.06
CA ILE A 605 124.34 34.24 92.12
C ILE A 605 125.34 35.33 91.69
N GLU A 606 126.36 35.02 90.88
CA GLU A 606 127.20 36.07 90.27
C GLU A 606 126.45 36.77 89.12
N LYS A 607 125.81 36.02 88.22
CA LYS A 607 124.64 36.50 87.44
C LYS A 607 123.40 36.67 88.32
N GLY A 608 123.44 36.56 89.64
CA GLY A 608 122.30 36.86 90.53
C GLY A 608 122.32 38.32 90.96
N ILE A 609 123.52 38.87 91.19
CA ILE A 609 123.77 40.31 91.26
C ILE A 609 123.69 40.91 89.85
N GLY A 610 124.27 40.23 88.85
CA GLY A 610 124.03 40.55 87.43
C GLY A 610 122.54 40.60 87.10
N LYS A 611 121.78 39.55 87.45
CA LYS A 611 120.30 39.52 87.33
C LYS A 611 119.57 40.36 88.37
N LEU A 612 120.20 40.99 89.36
CA LEU A 612 119.51 42.00 90.15
C LEU A 612 119.44 43.30 89.35
N GLN A 613 120.53 43.61 88.63
CA GLN A 613 120.54 44.67 87.63
C GLN A 613 119.78 44.29 86.36
N ASP A 614 119.87 43.06 85.85
CA ASP A 614 119.05 42.62 84.71
C ASP A 614 117.58 42.43 85.13
N ALA A 615 117.24 42.11 86.38
CA ALA A 615 115.86 42.16 86.86
C ALA A 615 115.38 43.59 87.01
N ALA A 616 116.22 44.54 87.44
CA ALA A 616 115.89 45.96 87.35
C ALA A 616 115.68 46.39 85.88
N ASN A 617 116.53 45.92 84.95
CA ASN A 617 116.42 46.20 83.51
C ASN A 617 115.30 45.41 82.80
N LEU A 618 114.81 44.28 83.36
CA LEU A 618 113.63 43.53 82.92
C LEU A 618 112.35 44.13 83.51
N ILE A 619 112.41 44.64 84.74
CA ILE A 619 111.36 45.49 85.30
C ILE A 619 111.29 46.80 84.52
N ILE A 620 112.39 47.34 84.00
CA ILE A 620 112.41 48.61 83.24
C ILE A 620 112.08 48.42 81.75
N GLY A 621 112.78 47.52 81.07
CA GLY A 621 112.82 47.35 79.61
C GLY A 621 114.18 47.74 79.00
N HIS A 622 114.68 46.89 78.09
CA HIS A 622 115.80 47.19 77.19
C HIS A 622 115.38 47.03 75.73
N ASP A 623 116.17 47.59 74.81
CA ASP A 623 115.84 47.59 73.38
C ASP A 623 115.72 46.16 72.83
N GLY A 624 114.61 45.86 72.14
CA GLY A 624 114.47 44.68 71.27
C GLY A 624 113.27 43.75 71.51
N LEU A 625 112.61 43.77 72.67
CA LEU A 625 111.44 42.89 72.94
C LEU A 625 110.34 43.62 73.75
N GLU A 626 109.16 43.76 73.14
CA GLU A 626 107.95 44.19 73.84
C GLU A 626 107.41 43.05 74.73
N SER A 627 107.31 43.31 76.03
CA SER A 627 106.60 42.46 77.00
C SER A 627 105.75 43.37 77.88
N GLU A 628 104.42 43.20 77.83
CA GLU A 628 103.42 44.14 78.38
C GLU A 628 103.52 44.38 79.89
N ASN A 629 104.22 43.51 80.63
CA ASN A 629 104.34 43.54 82.09
C ASN A 629 105.66 44.18 82.61
N THR A 630 106.49 44.73 81.72
CA THR A 630 107.69 45.54 82.07
C THR A 630 107.29 47.02 82.23
N LEU A 631 108.07 47.93 82.82
CA LEU A 631 107.68 49.35 83.00
C LEU A 631 107.54 50.07 81.63
N GLU A 632 108.47 49.87 80.70
CA GLU A 632 108.30 50.32 79.31
C GLU A 632 107.20 49.53 78.57
N GLY A 633 106.94 48.28 78.95
CA GLY A 633 105.83 47.46 78.46
C GLY A 633 104.45 47.93 78.91
N ILE A 634 104.32 48.36 80.17
CA ILE A 634 103.12 48.91 80.80
C ILE A 634 102.87 50.30 80.23
N LYS A 635 103.93 51.12 80.06
CA LYS A 635 103.88 52.35 79.27
C LYS A 635 103.42 52.09 77.83
N THR A 636 103.89 51.01 77.21
CA THR A 636 103.49 50.60 75.86
C THR A 636 102.05 50.09 75.81
N ALA A 637 101.58 49.32 76.80
CA ALA A 637 100.20 48.83 76.90
C ALA A 637 99.20 49.97 77.19
N LEU A 638 99.54 50.88 78.09
CA LEU A 638 98.79 52.13 78.32
C LEU A 638 98.84 53.07 77.11
N THR A 639 99.83 52.92 76.21
CA THR A 639 99.87 53.60 74.91
C THR A 639 99.04 52.84 73.86
N LYS A 640 99.02 51.50 73.87
CA LYS A 640 98.18 50.65 72.99
C LYS A 640 96.68 50.82 73.29
N LEU A 641 96.29 51.04 74.55
CA LEU A 641 94.93 51.49 74.92
C LEU A 641 94.54 52.83 74.25
N GLN A 642 95.51 53.64 73.82
CA GLN A 642 95.23 54.85 73.03
C GLN A 642 95.02 54.53 71.53
N THR A 643 95.52 53.40 71.02
CA THR A 643 95.48 53.04 69.59
C THR A 643 95.24 51.54 69.32
N LYS A 644 93.95 51.19 69.23
CA LYS A 644 93.28 49.97 68.71
C LYS A 644 93.00 48.80 69.68
N GLN A 645 91.75 48.35 69.59
CA GLN A 645 91.05 47.27 70.32
C GLN A 645 91.71 45.89 70.09
N PRO A 646 91.49 44.93 71.01
CA PRO A 646 90.31 44.06 70.89
C PRO A 646 89.55 43.84 72.21
N GLU A 647 88.42 43.14 72.11
CA GLU A 647 87.65 42.59 73.22
C GLU A 647 88.49 41.59 74.03
N TYR A 648 88.45 41.67 75.37
CA TYR A 648 88.18 40.52 76.25
C TYR A 648 87.68 41.01 77.61
N ASP A 649 86.83 40.19 78.22
CA ASP A 649 86.07 40.46 79.44
C ASP A 649 86.98 40.59 80.69
N THR A 650 86.87 41.72 81.41
CA THR A 650 87.45 41.88 82.74
C THR A 650 86.39 41.61 83.82
N HIS A 651 86.38 40.38 84.34
CA HIS A 651 85.53 39.94 85.46
C HIS A 651 85.86 40.70 86.79
N ALA A 652 85.47 41.96 86.89
CA ALA A 652 85.71 42.82 88.06
C ALA A 652 84.36 43.19 88.74
N PRO A 653 83.91 42.44 89.75
CA PRO A 653 82.66 42.75 90.44
C PRO A 653 82.80 44.02 91.30
N GLY A 654 81.98 45.04 91.02
CA GLY A 654 81.79 46.21 91.91
C GLY A 654 82.24 47.59 91.38
N GLY A 655 82.51 47.76 90.08
CA GLY A 655 82.94 49.04 89.52
C GLY A 655 81.82 50.07 89.33
N THR A 656 81.80 51.15 90.12
CA THR A 656 80.75 52.19 90.11
C THR A 656 80.88 53.24 88.99
N SER A 657 81.32 52.85 87.78
CA SER A 657 81.53 53.81 86.68
C SER A 657 80.23 54.19 85.94
N ASP A 658 80.16 55.43 85.45
CA ASP A 658 79.06 55.88 84.59
C ASP A 658 79.07 55.20 83.21
N LEU A 659 80.17 54.55 82.82
CA LEU A 659 80.23 53.76 81.59
C LEU A 659 79.38 52.48 81.70
N GLN A 660 79.43 51.80 82.85
CA GLN A 660 78.69 50.55 83.08
C GLN A 660 77.18 50.79 83.19
N LYS A 661 76.74 51.81 83.93
CA LYS A 661 75.31 52.18 84.02
C LYS A 661 74.68 52.47 82.66
N ASN A 662 75.40 53.14 81.77
CA ASN A 662 74.91 53.45 80.42
C ASN A 662 74.88 52.22 79.51
N ALA A 663 75.82 51.27 79.68
CA ALA A 663 75.82 50.00 78.95
C ALA A 663 74.65 49.08 79.38
N GLU A 664 74.42 48.95 80.69
CA GLU A 664 73.30 48.16 81.25
C GLU A 664 71.94 48.75 80.85
N SER A 665 71.79 50.07 80.89
CA SER A 665 70.59 50.78 80.42
C SER A 665 70.32 50.57 78.92
N LEU A 666 71.36 50.61 78.08
CA LEU A 666 71.24 50.35 76.65
C LEU A 666 70.83 48.90 76.37
N TYR A 667 71.41 47.93 77.09
CA TYR A 667 71.03 46.51 76.99
C TYR A 667 69.55 46.30 77.32
N SER A 668 69.08 46.80 78.47
CA SER A 668 67.66 46.70 78.88
C SER A 668 66.71 47.39 77.91
N THR A 669 67.13 48.48 77.27
CA THR A 669 66.32 49.18 76.26
C THR A 669 66.18 48.36 74.97
N ILE A 670 67.26 47.72 74.51
CA ILE A 670 67.26 46.85 73.33
C ILE A 670 66.44 45.58 73.59
N GLU A 671 66.61 44.94 74.75
CA GLU A 671 65.83 43.76 75.15
C GLU A 671 64.33 44.09 75.27
N GLY A 672 63.98 45.24 75.86
CA GLY A 672 62.61 45.72 75.94
C GLY A 672 61.97 45.99 74.57
N PHE A 673 62.69 46.63 73.66
CA PHE A 673 62.24 46.89 72.29
C PHE A 673 61.97 45.58 71.52
N LEU A 674 62.92 44.62 71.59
CA LEU A 674 62.76 43.31 70.97
C LEU A 674 61.55 42.54 71.56
N ASN A 675 61.39 42.48 72.87
CA ASN A 675 60.35 41.67 73.51
C ASN A 675 58.95 42.31 73.55
N THR A 676 58.81 43.63 73.32
CA THR A 676 57.51 44.32 73.41
C THR A 676 57.02 44.95 72.12
N LYS A 677 57.88 45.18 71.13
CA LYS A 677 57.50 45.80 69.84
C LYS A 677 57.78 44.92 68.63
N VAL A 678 58.89 44.18 68.60
CA VAL A 678 59.30 43.38 67.42
C VAL A 678 58.91 41.91 67.53
N GLY A 679 59.06 41.32 68.72
CA GLY A 679 59.30 39.89 68.89
C GLY A 679 58.10 38.95 68.72
N LYS A 680 58.44 37.72 68.32
CA LYS A 680 57.63 36.52 68.47
C LYS A 680 57.99 35.90 69.82
N SER A 681 57.01 35.62 70.68
CA SER A 681 57.25 34.93 71.95
C SER A 681 57.83 33.54 71.74
N GLU A 682 58.76 33.13 72.60
CA GLU A 682 59.26 31.75 72.62
C GLU A 682 58.16 30.80 73.14
N GLY A 683 57.87 29.73 72.39
CA GLY A 683 56.80 28.77 72.66
C GLY A 683 55.46 29.09 71.97
N ASP A 684 54.57 28.10 71.91
CA ASP A 684 53.28 28.11 71.18
C ASP A 684 52.18 29.03 71.77
N GLY A 685 52.57 30.08 72.51
CA GLY A 685 51.65 31.11 72.98
C GLY A 685 51.20 32.05 71.86
N GLU A 686 50.02 32.67 72.01
CA GLU A 686 49.57 33.70 71.07
C GLU A 686 50.56 34.88 71.02
N PRO A 687 50.81 35.49 69.84
CA PRO A 687 51.69 36.65 69.74
C PRO A 687 51.14 37.81 70.58
N LYS A 688 52.04 38.43 71.33
CA LYS A 688 51.70 39.46 72.32
C LYS A 688 51.12 40.70 71.65
N ASP A 689 50.01 41.21 72.18
CA ASP A 689 49.35 42.42 71.66
C ASP A 689 50.31 43.63 71.67
N GLY A 690 50.26 44.41 70.59
CA GLY A 690 51.15 45.56 70.38
C GLY A 690 52.46 45.26 69.64
N THR A 691 52.70 44.00 69.23
CA THR A 691 53.88 43.61 68.44
C THR A 691 53.63 43.63 66.93
N VAL A 692 54.66 44.01 66.16
CA VAL A 692 54.65 43.95 64.68
C VAL A 692 54.34 42.54 64.17
N TYR A 693 54.79 41.49 64.87
CA TYR A 693 54.49 40.10 64.49
C TYR A 693 52.99 39.75 64.59
N LYS A 694 52.28 40.25 65.62
CA LYS A 694 50.81 40.07 65.72
C LYS A 694 50.11 40.82 64.60
N ASP A 695 50.46 42.09 64.39
CA ASP A 695 49.80 42.96 63.40
C ASP A 695 49.97 42.44 61.96
N LEU A 696 51.15 41.95 61.60
CA LEU A 696 51.42 41.32 60.30
C LEU A 696 50.68 39.98 60.13
N LYS A 697 50.51 39.20 61.20
CA LYS A 697 49.72 37.96 61.15
C LYS A 697 48.23 38.25 60.94
N THR A 698 47.68 39.27 61.62
CA THR A 698 46.29 39.73 61.38
C THR A 698 46.12 40.27 59.96
N LEU A 699 47.10 41.02 59.44
CA LEU A 699 47.09 41.47 58.04
C LEU A 699 47.09 40.28 57.06
N GLN A 700 47.87 39.23 57.33
CA GLN A 700 47.88 38.00 56.53
C GLN A 700 46.51 37.30 56.54
N GLU A 701 45.80 37.31 57.66
CA GLU A 701 44.44 36.75 57.77
C GLU A 701 43.42 37.58 56.98
N TYR A 702 43.48 38.90 57.00
CA TYR A 702 42.62 39.78 56.18
C TYR A 702 42.94 39.70 54.69
N ILE A 703 44.22 39.58 54.30
CA ILE A 703 44.61 39.36 52.90
C ILE A 703 44.09 38.00 52.40
N ARG A 704 44.08 36.96 53.24
CA ARG A 704 43.45 35.67 52.92
C ARG A 704 41.94 35.80 52.75
N GLU A 705 41.25 36.50 53.65
CA GLU A 705 39.81 36.77 53.53
C GLU A 705 39.49 37.51 52.21
N LEU A 706 40.29 38.52 51.86
CA LEU A 706 40.16 39.25 50.60
C LEU A 706 40.35 38.34 49.37
N GLY A 707 41.32 37.42 49.41
CA GLY A 707 41.52 36.40 48.37
C GLY A 707 40.31 35.47 48.22
N GLU A 708 39.80 34.94 49.33
CA GLU A 708 38.59 34.10 49.35
C GLU A 708 37.36 34.83 48.79
N LYS A 709 37.21 36.13 49.05
CA LYS A 709 36.13 36.95 48.46
C LYS A 709 36.34 37.29 47.00
N ALA A 710 37.58 37.44 46.54
CA ALA A 710 37.88 37.60 45.12
C ALA A 710 37.54 36.32 44.32
N ASP A 711 37.83 35.14 44.87
CA ASP A 711 37.45 33.85 44.28
C ASP A 711 35.92 33.63 44.29
N GLU A 712 35.22 34.07 45.34
CA GLU A 712 33.75 34.08 45.40
C GLU A 712 33.14 34.91 44.25
N VAL A 713 33.64 36.12 44.01
CA VAL A 713 33.24 36.97 42.88
C VAL A 713 33.57 36.30 41.55
N LYS A 714 34.78 35.76 41.38
CA LYS A 714 35.21 35.08 40.14
C LYS A 714 34.31 33.90 39.80
N LYS A 715 33.90 33.11 40.81
CA LYS A 715 32.93 32.03 40.66
C LYS A 715 31.55 32.57 40.24
N ASN A 716 31.03 33.59 40.92
CA ASN A 716 29.72 34.17 40.60
C ASN A 716 29.66 34.79 39.20
N VAL A 717 30.75 35.42 38.72
CA VAL A 717 30.89 35.88 37.33
C VAL A 717 30.83 34.71 36.35
N SER A 718 31.52 33.61 36.65
CA SER A 718 31.53 32.40 35.82
C SER A 718 30.14 31.74 35.75
N ASP A 719 29.43 31.64 36.87
CA ASP A 719 28.05 31.16 36.98
C ASP A 719 27.08 32.01 36.12
N VAL A 720 27.16 33.34 36.22
CA VAL A 720 26.35 34.28 35.43
C VAL A 720 26.65 34.13 33.93
N PHE A 721 27.93 34.05 33.56
CA PHE A 721 28.34 33.87 32.17
C PHE A 721 27.82 32.54 31.58
N GLN A 722 27.93 31.44 32.33
CA GLN A 722 27.44 30.13 31.91
C GLN A 722 25.91 30.15 31.70
N GLN A 723 25.14 30.66 32.66
CA GLN A 723 23.68 30.72 32.51
C GLN A 723 23.23 31.67 31.40
N LEU A 724 23.96 32.76 31.16
CA LEU A 724 23.72 33.65 30.03
C LEU A 724 24.00 32.95 28.69
N GLN A 725 25.09 32.18 28.58
CA GLN A 725 25.39 31.34 27.40
C GLN A 725 24.28 30.29 27.17
N GLU A 726 23.80 29.61 28.21
CA GLU A 726 22.69 28.67 28.11
C GLU A 726 21.40 29.36 27.61
N CYS A 727 21.06 30.54 28.14
CA CYS A 727 19.91 31.32 27.69
C CYS A 727 20.04 31.77 26.23
N ILE A 728 21.23 32.24 25.83
CA ILE A 728 21.54 32.60 24.44
C ILE A 728 21.42 31.38 23.53
N GLN A 729 21.88 30.21 23.95
CA GLN A 729 21.82 28.99 23.17
C GLN A 729 20.40 28.43 23.05
N ASP A 730 19.60 28.48 24.12
CA ASP A 730 18.16 28.15 24.08
C ASP A 730 17.39 29.13 23.17
N ALA A 731 17.72 30.43 23.20
CA ALA A 731 17.13 31.44 22.33
C ALA A 731 17.50 31.22 20.85
N LYS A 732 18.78 30.98 20.53
CA LYS A 732 19.24 30.60 19.18
C LYS A 732 18.53 29.32 18.70
N THR A 733 18.45 28.31 19.56
CA THR A 733 17.75 27.05 19.26
C THR A 733 16.27 27.27 18.99
N LEU A 734 15.60 28.16 19.74
CA LEU A 734 14.21 28.54 19.47
C LEU A 734 14.09 29.24 18.11
N LEU A 735 14.95 30.22 17.83
CA LEU A 735 14.95 30.99 16.58
C LEU A 735 15.20 30.11 15.34
N GLU A 736 16.03 29.08 15.46
CA GLU A 736 16.34 28.13 14.39
C GLU A 736 15.26 27.05 14.23
N LYS A 737 14.83 26.42 15.34
CA LYS A 737 13.92 25.25 15.29
C LYS A 737 12.45 25.62 15.16
N ALA A 738 11.99 26.79 15.62
CA ALA A 738 10.59 27.19 15.48
C ALA A 738 10.17 27.40 14.01
N PRO A 739 10.93 28.11 13.15
CA PRO A 739 10.64 28.20 11.71
C PRO A 739 10.70 26.83 11.03
N GLN A 740 11.73 26.02 11.28
CA GLN A 740 11.87 24.67 10.71
C GLN A 740 10.68 23.78 11.05
N ARG A 741 10.23 23.76 12.31
CA ARG A 741 9.06 22.99 12.75
C ARG A 741 7.76 23.54 12.15
N THR A 742 7.61 24.86 12.05
CA THR A 742 6.44 25.50 11.43
C THR A 742 6.36 25.16 9.93
N GLN A 743 7.48 25.23 9.21
CA GLN A 743 7.56 24.86 7.80
C GLN A 743 7.31 23.35 7.58
N LYS A 744 7.82 22.48 8.47
CA LYS A 744 7.49 21.05 8.44
C LYS A 744 6.00 20.81 8.68
N ILE A 745 5.40 21.43 9.69
CA ILE A 745 3.95 21.34 9.96
C ILE A 745 3.13 21.80 8.77
N MET A 746 3.50 22.92 8.13
CA MET A 746 2.81 23.44 6.94
C MET A 746 2.97 22.50 5.73
N THR A 747 4.11 21.83 5.60
CA THR A 747 4.36 20.83 4.55
C THR A 747 3.57 19.54 4.80
N ASP A 748 3.58 19.04 6.04
CA ASP A 748 2.79 17.88 6.47
C ASP A 748 1.29 18.15 6.25
N LEU A 749 0.81 19.31 6.68
CA LEU A 749 -0.58 19.76 6.48
C LEU A 749 -0.92 19.83 4.99
N ARG A 750 -0.08 20.47 4.16
CA ARG A 750 -0.29 20.55 2.70
C ARG A 750 -0.36 19.16 2.08
N ASN A 751 0.51 18.24 2.48
CA ASN A 751 0.54 16.87 1.96
C ASN A 751 -0.70 16.07 2.39
N GLU A 752 -1.09 16.17 3.67
CA GLU A 752 -2.24 15.46 4.22
C GLU A 752 -3.57 16.00 3.65
N VAL A 753 -3.72 17.32 3.50
CA VAL A 753 -4.86 17.95 2.81
C VAL A 753 -4.93 17.47 1.35
N ASN A 754 -3.81 17.54 0.61
CA ASN A 754 -3.75 17.08 -0.78
C ASN A 754 -4.07 15.58 -0.94
N LEU A 755 -3.64 14.74 0.01
CA LEU A 755 -3.95 13.31 0.01
C LEU A 755 -5.44 13.07 0.28
N ASN A 756 -6.03 13.73 1.27
CA ASN A 756 -7.47 13.62 1.56
C ASN A 756 -8.32 14.10 0.38
N VAL A 757 -7.98 15.24 -0.24
CA VAL A 757 -8.65 15.75 -1.44
C VAL A 757 -8.52 14.78 -2.61
N LYS A 758 -7.30 14.31 -2.94
CA LYS A 758 -7.09 13.32 -4.02
C LYS A 758 -7.84 12.00 -3.77
N SER A 759 -7.88 11.53 -2.53
CA SER A 759 -8.60 10.30 -2.16
C SER A 759 -10.11 10.47 -2.34
N ALA A 760 -10.66 11.59 -1.88
CA ALA A 760 -12.08 11.90 -2.07
C ALA A 760 -12.46 12.05 -3.55
N PHE A 761 -11.63 12.72 -4.37
CA PHE A 761 -11.84 12.79 -5.82
C PHE A 761 -11.85 11.40 -6.47
N ARG A 762 -10.90 10.51 -6.13
CA ARG A 762 -10.88 9.13 -6.63
C ARG A 762 -12.09 8.31 -6.18
N GLU A 763 -12.58 8.51 -4.95
CA GLU A 763 -13.80 7.83 -4.50
C GLU A 763 -15.06 8.35 -5.19
N ILE A 764 -15.16 9.68 -5.42
CA ILE A 764 -16.25 10.27 -6.22
C ILE A 764 -16.20 9.72 -7.64
N GLU A 765 -15.02 9.72 -8.28
CA GLU A 765 -14.81 9.14 -9.62
C GLU A 765 -15.19 7.65 -9.68
N LYS A 766 -14.72 6.84 -8.73
CA LYS A 766 -15.04 5.40 -8.68
C LYS A 766 -16.53 5.16 -8.46
N THR A 767 -17.14 5.87 -7.50
CA THR A 767 -18.56 5.73 -7.19
C THR A 767 -19.44 6.26 -8.32
N ALA A 768 -18.99 7.31 -9.05
CA ALA A 768 -19.65 7.80 -10.25
C ALA A 768 -19.73 6.71 -11.33
N HIS A 769 -18.59 6.08 -11.63
CA HIS A 769 -18.53 4.97 -12.59
C HIS A 769 -19.38 3.77 -12.14
N THR A 770 -19.34 3.40 -10.86
CA THR A 770 -20.18 2.32 -10.31
C THR A 770 -21.66 2.62 -10.43
N LEU A 771 -22.13 3.76 -9.90
CA LEU A 771 -23.56 4.13 -9.93
C LEU A 771 -24.10 4.26 -11.36
N TYR A 772 -23.31 4.87 -12.26
CA TYR A 772 -23.68 4.97 -13.67
C TYR A 772 -23.75 3.59 -14.32
N LYS A 773 -22.75 2.72 -14.11
CA LYS A 773 -22.73 1.35 -14.66
C LYS A 773 -23.89 0.49 -14.16
N GLU A 774 -24.13 0.47 -12.85
CA GLU A 774 -25.19 -0.33 -12.23
C GLU A 774 -26.57 0.13 -12.74
N ARG A 775 -26.85 1.44 -12.62
CA ARG A 775 -28.12 2.03 -13.07
C ARG A 775 -28.36 1.83 -14.57
N LYS A 776 -27.38 2.13 -15.42
CA LYS A 776 -27.54 1.95 -16.88
C LYS A 776 -27.63 0.48 -17.27
N GLY A 777 -27.05 -0.42 -16.50
CA GLY A 777 -27.27 -1.86 -16.63
C GLY A 777 -28.71 -2.27 -16.33
N GLU A 778 -29.27 -1.84 -15.20
CA GLU A 778 -30.68 -2.10 -14.83
C GLU A 778 -31.66 -1.48 -15.84
N GLU A 779 -31.45 -0.21 -16.22
CA GLU A 779 -32.29 0.49 -17.20
C GLU A 779 -32.25 -0.19 -18.58
N LEU A 780 -31.08 -0.68 -19.02
CA LEU A 780 -30.94 -1.44 -20.27
C LEU A 780 -31.56 -2.84 -20.20
N GLN A 781 -31.45 -3.55 -19.07
CA GLN A 781 -32.12 -4.84 -18.85
C GLN A 781 -33.65 -4.70 -18.85
N HIS A 782 -34.18 -3.63 -18.25
CA HIS A 782 -35.61 -3.31 -18.31
C HIS A 782 -36.06 -3.03 -19.75
N LEU A 783 -35.29 -2.25 -20.52
CA LEU A 783 -35.57 -2.01 -21.93
C LEU A 783 -35.54 -3.32 -22.74
N GLN A 784 -34.52 -4.16 -22.56
CA GLN A 784 -34.40 -5.46 -23.23
C GLN A 784 -35.61 -6.37 -22.94
N LYS A 785 -36.02 -6.47 -21.67
CA LYS A 785 -37.18 -7.27 -21.27
C LYS A 785 -38.49 -6.74 -21.84
N LEU A 786 -38.67 -5.41 -21.86
CA LEU A 786 -39.85 -4.78 -22.44
C LEU A 786 -39.91 -5.02 -23.95
N VAL A 787 -38.83 -4.75 -24.69
CA VAL A 787 -38.77 -4.97 -26.14
C VAL A 787 -39.00 -6.44 -26.49
N GLN A 788 -38.41 -7.38 -25.74
CA GLN A 788 -38.66 -8.81 -25.94
C GLN A 788 -40.13 -9.20 -25.66
N THR A 789 -40.79 -8.54 -24.71
CA THR A 789 -42.21 -8.78 -24.41
C THR A 789 -43.10 -8.23 -25.53
N GLN A 790 -42.87 -6.99 -25.98
CA GLN A 790 -43.64 -6.38 -27.07
C GLN A 790 -43.39 -7.09 -28.41
N HIS A 791 -42.18 -7.60 -28.66
CA HIS A 791 -41.86 -8.44 -29.81
C HIS A 791 -42.75 -9.69 -29.87
N ASN A 792 -42.80 -10.45 -28.78
CA ASN A 792 -43.64 -11.65 -28.71
C ASN A 792 -45.13 -11.32 -28.86
N GLU A 793 -45.57 -10.14 -28.42
CA GLU A 793 -46.95 -9.71 -28.56
C GLU A 793 -47.28 -9.28 -30.00
N ILE A 794 -46.35 -8.62 -30.71
CA ILE A 794 -46.48 -8.29 -32.14
C ILE A 794 -46.56 -9.56 -33.00
N GLU A 795 -45.72 -10.56 -32.73
CA GLU A 795 -45.82 -11.86 -33.42
C GLU A 795 -47.19 -12.52 -33.20
N LYS A 796 -47.71 -12.55 -31.96
CA LYS A 796 -49.07 -13.06 -31.67
C LYS A 796 -50.15 -12.26 -32.40
N ILE A 797 -50.08 -10.93 -32.40
CA ILE A 797 -51.07 -10.08 -33.06
C ILE A 797 -51.09 -10.38 -34.56
N ILE A 798 -49.94 -10.45 -35.21
CA ILE A 798 -49.82 -10.78 -36.64
C ILE A 798 -50.36 -12.18 -36.93
N LEU A 799 -49.98 -13.19 -36.13
CA LEU A 799 -50.45 -14.57 -36.31
C LEU A 799 -51.98 -14.69 -36.12
N ASN A 800 -52.52 -14.05 -35.09
CA ASN A 800 -53.95 -14.07 -34.80
C ASN A 800 -54.77 -13.30 -35.86
N ASP A 801 -54.24 -12.19 -36.36
CA ASP A 801 -54.85 -11.38 -37.41
C ASP A 801 -54.81 -12.06 -38.79
N GLY A 802 -53.75 -12.80 -39.11
CA GLY A 802 -53.69 -13.65 -40.30
C GLY A 802 -54.60 -14.90 -40.23
N ALA A 803 -54.86 -15.43 -39.04
CA ALA A 803 -55.70 -16.62 -38.85
C ALA A 803 -57.21 -16.33 -38.85
N ASN A 804 -57.62 -15.11 -38.48
CA ASN A 804 -59.02 -14.69 -38.31
C ASN A 804 -59.42 -13.62 -39.35
N GLY A 805 -60.63 -13.09 -39.27
CA GLY A 805 -61.13 -12.07 -40.18
C GLY A 805 -61.02 -12.45 -41.68
N VAL A 806 -60.94 -11.41 -42.52
CA VAL A 806 -60.88 -11.54 -43.98
C VAL A 806 -59.63 -12.29 -44.46
N LYS A 807 -58.47 -12.02 -43.83
CA LYS A 807 -57.20 -12.70 -44.13
C LYS A 807 -57.30 -14.21 -43.92
N GLY A 808 -57.83 -14.61 -42.77
CA GLY A 808 -58.01 -16.01 -42.44
C GLY A 808 -59.05 -16.70 -43.33
N LEU A 809 -60.12 -16.00 -43.74
CA LEU A 809 -61.11 -16.49 -44.70
C LEU A 809 -60.44 -16.78 -46.05
N LEU A 810 -59.63 -15.85 -46.55
CA LEU A 810 -58.89 -16.00 -47.80
C LEU A 810 -57.85 -17.13 -47.71
N SER A 811 -57.02 -17.16 -46.68
CA SER A 811 -56.01 -18.22 -46.50
C SER A 811 -56.63 -19.64 -46.39
N LYS A 812 -57.79 -19.76 -45.74
CA LYS A 812 -58.56 -21.02 -45.67
C LYS A 812 -59.20 -21.37 -47.02
N LEU A 813 -59.60 -20.37 -47.81
CA LEU A 813 -60.01 -20.56 -49.20
C LEU A 813 -58.84 -21.01 -50.07
N THR A 814 -57.63 -20.43 -49.94
CA THR A 814 -56.40 -20.86 -50.63
C THR A 814 -56.12 -22.33 -50.36
N THR A 815 -56.12 -22.71 -49.07
CA THR A 815 -55.77 -24.06 -48.60
C THR A 815 -56.78 -25.10 -49.06
N SER A 816 -58.08 -24.85 -48.83
CA SER A 816 -59.15 -25.77 -49.23
C SER A 816 -59.26 -25.92 -50.75
N LEU A 817 -59.21 -24.82 -51.52
CA LEU A 817 -59.26 -24.84 -52.98
C LEU A 817 -58.05 -25.59 -53.56
N SER A 818 -56.84 -25.33 -53.05
CA SER A 818 -55.63 -26.03 -53.49
C SER A 818 -55.71 -27.54 -53.22
N SER A 819 -56.30 -27.95 -52.09
CA SER A 819 -56.47 -29.37 -51.75
C SER A 819 -57.40 -30.15 -52.69
N LYS A 820 -58.30 -29.46 -53.41
CA LYS A 820 -59.31 -30.07 -54.31
C LYS A 820 -59.23 -29.61 -55.76
N GLN A 821 -58.26 -28.75 -56.11
CA GLN A 821 -58.01 -28.29 -57.48
C GLN A 821 -57.80 -29.47 -58.44
N ASN A 822 -56.92 -30.41 -58.10
CA ASN A 822 -56.63 -31.56 -58.96
C ASN A 822 -57.84 -32.51 -59.15
N ASP A 823 -58.69 -32.65 -58.13
CA ASP A 823 -59.92 -33.42 -58.21
C ASP A 823 -60.93 -32.75 -59.15
N LEU A 824 -61.10 -31.42 -59.04
CA LEU A 824 -61.94 -30.62 -59.95
C LEU A 824 -61.43 -30.65 -61.40
N ILE A 825 -60.10 -30.58 -61.60
CA ILE A 825 -59.47 -30.62 -62.94
C ILE A 825 -59.53 -32.02 -63.56
N SER A 826 -59.35 -33.09 -62.78
CA SER A 826 -59.44 -34.46 -63.30
C SER A 826 -60.88 -34.79 -63.69
N LYS A 827 -61.85 -34.46 -62.83
CA LYS A 827 -63.27 -34.67 -63.12
C LYS A 827 -63.82 -33.81 -64.25
N SER A 828 -63.17 -32.72 -64.65
CA SER A 828 -63.56 -31.91 -65.82
C SER A 828 -63.10 -32.45 -67.17
N LYS A 829 -62.17 -33.41 -67.20
CA LYS A 829 -61.61 -33.97 -68.45
C LYS A 829 -62.29 -35.27 -68.89
N GLN A 830 -62.84 -36.02 -67.94
CA GLN A 830 -63.65 -37.22 -68.20
C GLN A 830 -65.13 -36.83 -68.34
N GLY A 831 -65.90 -37.55 -69.15
CA GLY A 831 -67.32 -37.27 -69.44
C GLY A 831 -68.27 -37.65 -68.31
N ASN A 832 -67.99 -37.15 -67.10
CA ASN A 832 -68.56 -37.62 -65.84
C ASN A 832 -70.02 -37.19 -65.62
N GLU A 833 -70.71 -37.94 -64.75
CA GLU A 833 -72.10 -37.68 -64.37
C GLU A 833 -72.21 -36.54 -63.36
N LEU A 834 -73.43 -36.04 -63.12
CA LEU A 834 -73.71 -34.99 -62.12
C LEU A 834 -73.19 -35.37 -60.72
N ALA A 835 -73.30 -36.65 -60.35
CA ALA A 835 -72.90 -37.16 -59.06
C ALA A 835 -71.38 -37.06 -58.79
N ASP A 836 -70.54 -37.26 -59.81
CA ASP A 836 -69.07 -37.13 -59.68
C ASP A 836 -68.67 -35.70 -59.29
N PHE A 837 -69.29 -34.71 -59.94
CA PHE A 837 -69.04 -33.31 -59.66
C PHE A 837 -69.65 -32.86 -58.33
N ALA A 838 -70.87 -33.33 -58.03
CA ALA A 838 -71.52 -33.05 -56.76
C ALA A 838 -70.67 -33.55 -55.57
N GLU A 839 -70.08 -34.74 -55.65
CA GLU A 839 -69.25 -35.30 -54.59
C GLU A 839 -67.92 -34.52 -54.40
N VAL A 840 -67.22 -34.15 -55.49
CA VAL A 840 -65.99 -33.33 -55.35
C VAL A 840 -66.32 -31.95 -54.76
N VAL A 841 -67.43 -31.33 -55.18
CA VAL A 841 -67.88 -30.04 -54.63
C VAL A 841 -68.28 -30.18 -53.15
N ARG A 842 -68.96 -31.28 -52.76
CA ARG A 842 -69.32 -31.59 -51.38
C ARG A 842 -68.09 -31.76 -50.49
N GLN A 843 -67.10 -32.54 -50.94
CA GLN A 843 -65.83 -32.71 -50.23
C GLN A 843 -65.04 -31.41 -50.12
N TRP A 844 -65.04 -30.56 -51.15
CA TRP A 844 -64.40 -29.24 -51.07
C TRP A 844 -65.12 -28.31 -50.07
N PHE A 845 -66.46 -28.28 -50.06
CA PHE A 845 -67.20 -27.53 -49.05
C PHE A 845 -67.00 -28.06 -47.64
N TYR A 846 -66.89 -29.38 -47.45
CA TYR A 846 -66.49 -29.97 -46.16
C TYR A 846 -65.13 -29.43 -45.71
N MET A 847 -64.09 -29.54 -46.56
CA MET A 847 -62.75 -29.04 -46.24
C MET A 847 -62.73 -27.53 -45.94
N LEU A 848 -63.45 -26.72 -46.73
CA LEU A 848 -63.55 -25.28 -46.50
C LEU A 848 -64.27 -24.97 -45.18
N ILE A 849 -65.42 -25.56 -44.92
CA ILE A 849 -66.21 -25.29 -43.72
C ILE A 849 -65.52 -25.83 -42.46
N SER A 850 -64.87 -27.00 -42.51
CA SER A 850 -64.01 -27.50 -41.43
C SER A 850 -62.82 -26.58 -41.15
N ALA A 851 -62.20 -25.99 -42.18
CA ALA A 851 -61.15 -24.99 -41.97
C ALA A 851 -61.71 -23.70 -41.35
N LEU A 852 -62.87 -23.21 -41.82
CA LEU A 852 -63.55 -22.02 -41.30
C LEU A 852 -64.09 -22.22 -39.87
N HIS A 853 -64.38 -23.46 -39.44
CA HIS A 853 -64.76 -23.76 -38.06
C HIS A 853 -63.67 -23.39 -37.04
N TYR A 854 -62.41 -23.24 -37.46
CA TYR A 854 -61.32 -22.72 -36.63
C TYR A 854 -61.17 -21.17 -36.69
N GLN A 855 -62.13 -20.44 -37.27
CA GLN A 855 -62.23 -18.99 -37.14
C GLN A 855 -63.31 -18.61 -36.13
N ASN A 856 -62.98 -17.70 -35.21
CA ASN A 856 -63.92 -17.27 -34.16
C ASN A 856 -65.22 -16.70 -34.72
N GLU A 857 -65.14 -16.00 -35.85
CA GLU A 857 -66.25 -15.32 -36.52
C GLU A 857 -67.24 -16.29 -37.21
N PHE A 858 -66.77 -17.50 -37.57
CA PHE A 858 -67.54 -18.47 -38.36
C PHE A 858 -67.92 -19.73 -37.56
N ALA A 859 -67.10 -20.11 -36.57
CA ALA A 859 -67.30 -21.31 -35.75
C ALA A 859 -68.75 -21.51 -35.23
N PRO A 860 -69.46 -20.48 -34.73
CA PRO A 860 -70.83 -20.63 -34.24
C PRO A 860 -71.87 -21.00 -35.31
N TYR A 861 -71.57 -20.75 -36.58
CA TYR A 861 -72.48 -20.94 -37.72
C TYR A 861 -72.11 -22.14 -38.60
N ALA A 862 -70.95 -22.75 -38.38
CA ALA A 862 -70.40 -23.78 -39.25
C ALA A 862 -71.33 -24.99 -39.44
N SER A 863 -71.92 -25.52 -38.36
CA SER A 863 -72.86 -26.65 -38.44
C SER A 863 -74.20 -26.25 -39.08
N THR A 864 -74.73 -25.08 -38.73
CA THR A 864 -75.97 -24.50 -39.28
C THR A 864 -75.89 -24.31 -40.79
N ILE A 865 -74.72 -23.90 -41.30
CA ILE A 865 -74.47 -23.71 -42.73
C ILE A 865 -74.16 -25.04 -43.43
N TYR A 866 -73.35 -25.89 -42.82
CA TYR A 866 -72.92 -27.15 -43.43
C TYR A 866 -74.05 -28.16 -43.60
N SER A 867 -74.91 -28.32 -42.59
CA SER A 867 -75.91 -29.40 -42.59
C SER A 867 -76.87 -29.33 -43.79
N PRO A 868 -77.56 -28.21 -44.10
CA PRO A 868 -78.46 -28.18 -45.26
C PRO A 868 -77.72 -28.15 -46.60
N LEU A 869 -76.46 -27.68 -46.63
CA LEU A 869 -75.58 -27.76 -47.81
C LEU A 869 -75.20 -29.21 -48.14
N ASP A 870 -74.83 -30.00 -47.13
CA ASP A 870 -74.48 -31.41 -47.29
C ASP A 870 -75.71 -32.25 -47.67
N ILE A 871 -76.89 -31.97 -47.10
CA ILE A 871 -78.17 -32.59 -47.51
C ILE A 871 -78.49 -32.29 -48.98
N LEU A 872 -78.31 -31.04 -49.43
CA LEU A 872 -78.49 -30.66 -50.84
C LEU A 872 -77.52 -31.41 -51.77
N LEU A 873 -76.22 -31.41 -51.45
CA LEU A 873 -75.20 -32.00 -52.32
C LEU A 873 -75.20 -33.53 -52.30
N SER A 874 -75.40 -34.17 -51.15
CA SER A 874 -75.55 -35.64 -51.05
C SER A 874 -76.81 -36.14 -51.75
N GLY A 875 -77.90 -35.35 -51.74
CA GLY A 875 -79.09 -35.59 -52.56
C GLY A 875 -78.75 -35.65 -54.05
N MET A 876 -77.97 -34.68 -54.56
CA MET A 876 -77.50 -34.68 -55.96
C MET A 876 -76.58 -35.86 -56.31
N VAL A 877 -75.72 -36.29 -55.38
CA VAL A 877 -74.87 -37.49 -55.55
C VAL A 877 -75.72 -38.75 -55.67
N THR A 878 -76.79 -38.85 -54.87
CA THR A 878 -77.66 -40.04 -54.81
C THR A 878 -78.63 -40.11 -55.99
N SER A 879 -79.30 -38.99 -56.32
CA SER A 879 -80.29 -38.94 -57.41
C SER A 879 -79.64 -39.01 -58.79
N LYS A 880 -78.41 -38.50 -58.94
CA LYS A 880 -77.70 -38.29 -60.23
C LYS A 880 -78.38 -37.31 -61.21
N HIS A 881 -79.54 -36.76 -60.86
CA HIS A 881 -80.30 -35.81 -61.67
C HIS A 881 -81.06 -34.80 -60.80
N TYR A 882 -81.49 -33.69 -61.38
CA TYR A 882 -82.28 -32.68 -60.68
C TYR A 882 -83.74 -33.14 -60.59
N ASP A 883 -84.19 -33.45 -59.38
CA ASP A 883 -85.54 -33.93 -59.08
C ASP A 883 -86.30 -32.97 -58.13
N HIS A 884 -87.48 -33.40 -57.66
CA HIS A 884 -88.26 -32.60 -56.71
C HIS A 884 -87.59 -32.52 -55.32
N ILE A 885 -86.78 -33.52 -54.94
CA ILE A 885 -86.06 -33.55 -53.65
C ILE A 885 -84.95 -32.51 -53.66
N PHE A 886 -84.16 -32.44 -54.74
CA PHE A 886 -83.21 -31.35 -54.99
C PHE A 886 -83.89 -29.97 -54.87
N SER A 887 -85.10 -29.81 -55.42
CA SER A 887 -85.85 -28.56 -55.34
C SER A 887 -86.25 -28.19 -53.90
N SER A 888 -86.65 -29.18 -53.09
CA SER A 888 -86.92 -29.00 -51.65
C SER A 888 -85.66 -28.61 -50.89
N ASN A 889 -84.59 -29.41 -51.02
CA ASN A 889 -83.32 -29.19 -50.32
C ASN A 889 -82.68 -27.84 -50.71
N LEU A 890 -82.80 -27.42 -51.98
CA LEU A 890 -82.31 -26.10 -52.44
C LEU A 890 -83.13 -24.97 -51.81
N THR A 891 -84.43 -25.17 -51.60
CA THR A 891 -85.31 -24.19 -50.94
C THR A 891 -84.98 -24.07 -49.45
N GLU A 892 -84.77 -25.19 -48.75
CA GLU A 892 -84.34 -25.21 -47.35
C GLU A 892 -82.97 -24.54 -47.15
N PHE A 893 -81.98 -24.89 -47.99
CA PHE A 893 -80.67 -24.25 -47.96
C PHE A 893 -80.76 -22.74 -48.26
N LYS A 894 -81.60 -22.34 -49.22
CA LYS A 894 -81.87 -20.92 -49.53
C LYS A 894 -82.53 -20.17 -48.38
N MET A 895 -83.46 -20.78 -47.66
CA MET A 895 -84.07 -20.18 -46.47
C MET A 895 -83.00 -19.95 -45.39
N MET A 896 -82.22 -20.98 -45.04
CA MET A 896 -81.14 -20.86 -44.06
C MET A 896 -80.15 -19.74 -44.43
N VAL A 897 -79.68 -19.67 -45.67
CA VAL A 897 -78.75 -18.61 -46.13
C VAL A 897 -79.40 -17.22 -46.11
N SER A 898 -80.72 -17.12 -46.30
CA SER A 898 -81.45 -15.85 -46.21
C SER A 898 -81.60 -15.40 -44.75
N ASP A 899 -81.83 -16.34 -43.83
CA ASP A 899 -81.98 -16.12 -42.40
C ASP A 899 -80.66 -15.76 -41.68
N LEU A 900 -79.51 -15.98 -42.31
CA LEU A 900 -78.21 -15.46 -41.86
C LEU A 900 -78.22 -13.92 -41.88
N LYS A 901 -78.45 -13.29 -40.72
CA LYS A 901 -78.46 -11.81 -40.55
C LYS A 901 -77.05 -11.19 -40.54
N ALA A 902 -76.19 -11.58 -41.49
CA ALA A 902 -74.80 -11.14 -41.56
C ALA A 902 -74.65 -9.61 -41.67
N GLU A 903 -75.64 -8.89 -42.21
CA GLU A 903 -75.68 -7.43 -42.27
C GLU A 903 -75.65 -6.78 -40.87
N THR A 904 -76.22 -7.44 -39.86
CA THR A 904 -76.41 -6.93 -38.49
C THR A 904 -75.41 -7.53 -37.49
N PHE A 905 -74.41 -8.26 -37.95
CA PHE A 905 -73.34 -8.78 -37.09
C PHE A 905 -72.38 -7.65 -36.70
N SER A 906 -71.64 -7.83 -35.60
CA SER A 906 -70.54 -6.93 -35.22
C SER A 906 -69.48 -6.91 -36.32
N ASP A 907 -68.77 -5.78 -36.48
CA ASP A 907 -67.92 -5.54 -37.66
C ASP A 907 -66.94 -6.69 -37.96
N ALA A 908 -66.32 -7.28 -36.93
CA ALA A 908 -65.46 -8.46 -37.07
C ALA A 908 -66.21 -9.69 -37.63
N HIS A 909 -67.37 -10.05 -37.06
CA HIS A 909 -68.16 -11.19 -37.54
C HIS A 909 -68.73 -10.93 -38.93
N LYS A 910 -69.15 -9.68 -39.18
CA LYS A 910 -69.67 -9.22 -40.47
C LYS A 910 -68.62 -9.33 -41.58
N ALA A 911 -67.38 -8.94 -41.32
CA ALA A 911 -66.28 -9.00 -42.31
C ALA A 911 -66.04 -10.42 -42.87
N VAL A 912 -66.33 -11.47 -42.10
CA VAL A 912 -66.26 -12.87 -42.57
C VAL A 912 -67.62 -13.37 -43.09
N MET A 913 -68.68 -13.19 -42.31
CA MET A 913 -70.00 -13.79 -42.58
C MET A 913 -70.72 -13.13 -43.76
N TRP A 914 -70.45 -11.85 -44.06
CA TRP A 914 -71.06 -11.15 -45.19
C TRP A 914 -70.54 -11.65 -46.55
N PRO A 915 -69.22 -11.78 -46.79
CA PRO A 915 -68.69 -12.49 -47.95
C PRO A 915 -69.21 -13.93 -48.08
N VAL A 916 -69.29 -14.69 -46.98
CA VAL A 916 -69.76 -16.08 -47.04
C VAL A 916 -71.26 -16.15 -47.37
N LYS A 917 -72.10 -15.25 -46.82
CA LYS A 917 -73.52 -15.12 -47.23
C LYS A 917 -73.63 -14.80 -48.72
N LYS A 918 -72.89 -13.80 -49.22
CA LYS A 918 -72.84 -13.46 -50.65
C LYS A 918 -72.42 -14.64 -51.51
N ALA A 919 -71.39 -15.39 -51.10
CA ALA A 919 -70.93 -16.58 -51.78
C ALA A 919 -72.02 -17.63 -51.94
N PHE A 920 -72.74 -17.95 -50.86
CA PHE A 920 -73.83 -18.91 -50.93
C PHE A 920 -75.06 -18.39 -51.68
N VAL A 921 -75.41 -17.10 -51.60
CA VAL A 921 -76.44 -16.49 -52.45
C VAL A 921 -76.09 -16.63 -53.93
N SER A 922 -74.85 -16.33 -54.31
CA SER A 922 -74.35 -16.48 -55.68
C SER A 922 -74.27 -17.95 -56.13
N PHE A 923 -74.02 -18.88 -55.21
CA PHE A 923 -74.05 -20.33 -55.48
C PHE A 923 -75.49 -20.83 -55.71
N ILE A 924 -76.42 -20.50 -54.82
CA ILE A 924 -77.85 -20.83 -54.92
C ILE A 924 -78.44 -20.28 -56.22
N SER A 925 -78.10 -19.04 -56.60
CA SER A 925 -78.55 -18.41 -57.84
C SER A 925 -78.15 -19.20 -59.10
N GLN A 926 -77.02 -19.91 -59.07
CA GLN A 926 -76.63 -20.80 -60.19
C GLN A 926 -77.41 -22.12 -60.16
N LEU A 927 -77.71 -22.66 -58.98
CA LEU A 927 -78.50 -23.89 -58.83
C LEU A 927 -79.98 -23.70 -59.21
N THR A 928 -80.53 -22.48 -59.09
CA THR A 928 -81.92 -22.19 -59.51
C THR A 928 -82.17 -22.25 -61.02
N TYR A 929 -81.13 -22.37 -61.85
CA TYR A 929 -81.26 -22.61 -63.30
C TYR A 929 -81.38 -24.10 -63.67
N ALA A 930 -81.31 -25.02 -62.69
CA ALA A 930 -81.45 -26.44 -62.94
C ALA A 930 -82.86 -26.81 -63.43
N TYR A 931 -82.94 -27.56 -64.53
CA TYR A 931 -84.22 -28.06 -65.06
C TYR A 931 -84.70 -29.27 -64.26
N VAL A 932 -85.92 -29.18 -63.72
CA VAL A 932 -86.61 -30.26 -63.01
C VAL A 932 -87.90 -30.59 -63.76
N ASN A 933 -88.12 -31.88 -64.06
CA ASN A 933 -89.29 -32.32 -64.83
C ASN A 933 -90.58 -32.16 -64.00
N ALA A 934 -91.55 -31.39 -64.53
CA ALA A 934 -92.82 -31.09 -63.88
C ALA A 934 -93.67 -32.32 -63.48
N TYR A 935 -93.44 -33.47 -64.11
CA TYR A 935 -94.17 -34.72 -63.84
C TYR A 935 -93.42 -35.69 -62.90
N SER A 936 -92.17 -35.39 -62.53
CA SER A 936 -91.37 -36.28 -61.69
C SER A 936 -91.98 -36.42 -60.29
N GLY A 937 -92.35 -37.64 -59.90
CA GLY A 937 -92.93 -37.95 -58.58
C GLY A 937 -94.46 -37.77 -58.46
N GLN A 938 -95.19 -37.46 -59.53
CA GLN A 938 -96.66 -37.34 -59.45
C GLN A 938 -97.37 -38.70 -59.36
N ILE A 939 -98.35 -38.83 -58.46
CA ILE A 939 -99.20 -40.03 -58.27
C ILE A 939 -100.58 -39.78 -58.89
N VAL A 940 -101.07 -40.72 -59.72
CA VAL A 940 -102.39 -40.63 -60.37
C VAL A 940 -103.46 -41.38 -59.57
N ASP A 941 -104.40 -40.63 -58.99
CA ASP A 941 -105.63 -41.17 -58.39
C ASP A 941 -106.66 -41.52 -59.48
N TRP A 942 -106.87 -42.82 -59.71
CA TRP A 942 -107.82 -43.35 -60.70
C TRP A 942 -109.26 -43.45 -60.19
N SER A 943 -109.53 -43.15 -58.91
CA SER A 943 -110.87 -43.27 -58.32
C SER A 943 -111.82 -42.10 -58.64
N LYS A 944 -111.32 -41.05 -59.28
CA LYS A 944 -112.05 -39.80 -59.58
C LYS A 944 -112.00 -39.48 -61.07
N GLU A 945 -113.14 -39.54 -61.75
CA GLU A 945 -113.26 -39.22 -63.19
C GLU A 945 -112.82 -37.78 -63.54
N THR A 946 -112.85 -36.86 -62.57
CA THR A 946 -112.44 -35.46 -62.75
C THR A 946 -110.92 -35.24 -62.68
N ASN A 947 -110.10 -36.25 -62.37
CA ASN A 947 -108.65 -36.12 -62.34
C ASN A 947 -108.08 -35.84 -63.74
N PRO A 948 -107.48 -34.66 -64.02
CA PRO A 948 -106.98 -34.34 -65.35
C PRO A 948 -105.88 -35.28 -65.82
N ASN A 949 -105.00 -35.72 -64.91
CA ASN A 949 -103.94 -36.67 -65.22
C ASN A 949 -104.51 -38.07 -65.49
N GLY A 950 -105.48 -38.53 -64.69
CA GLY A 950 -106.18 -39.79 -64.93
C GLY A 950 -106.87 -39.83 -66.29
N ARG A 951 -107.60 -38.76 -66.64
CA ARG A 951 -108.24 -38.58 -67.96
C ARG A 951 -107.23 -38.58 -69.11
N ASN A 952 -106.09 -37.90 -68.95
CA ASN A 952 -105.07 -37.82 -69.99
C ASN A 952 -104.36 -39.17 -70.20
N CYS A 953 -104.03 -39.90 -69.12
CA CYS A 953 -103.46 -41.24 -69.20
C CYS A 953 -104.45 -42.26 -69.81
N ALA A 954 -105.74 -42.19 -69.44
CA ALA A 954 -106.77 -43.04 -70.06
C ALA A 954 -106.91 -42.78 -71.57
N LYS A 955 -106.87 -41.52 -72.01
CA LYS A 955 -106.87 -41.17 -73.44
C LYS A 955 -105.67 -41.73 -74.17
N ALA A 956 -104.47 -41.59 -73.62
CA ALA A 956 -103.25 -42.15 -74.21
C ALA A 956 -103.35 -43.68 -74.36
N PHE A 957 -103.87 -44.39 -73.36
CA PHE A 957 -104.11 -45.83 -73.43
C PHE A 957 -105.12 -46.20 -74.53
N LEU A 958 -106.26 -45.50 -74.63
CA LEU A 958 -107.26 -45.77 -75.67
C LEU A 958 -106.73 -45.50 -77.09
N THR A 959 -105.84 -44.51 -77.27
CA THR A 959 -105.17 -44.27 -78.57
C THR A 959 -104.23 -45.42 -78.95
N LEU A 960 -103.57 -46.05 -77.98
CA LEU A 960 -102.66 -47.17 -78.22
C LEU A 960 -103.38 -48.53 -78.38
N LEU A 961 -104.65 -48.63 -77.99
CA LEU A 961 -105.41 -49.89 -77.98
C LEU A 961 -105.62 -50.46 -79.40
N GLU A 962 -105.84 -49.62 -80.40
CA GLU A 962 -105.99 -50.04 -81.81
C GLU A 962 -104.70 -50.69 -82.33
N THR A 963 -103.57 -49.99 -82.19
CA THR A 963 -102.24 -50.51 -82.56
C THR A 963 -101.91 -51.79 -81.80
N LEU A 964 -102.20 -51.84 -80.51
CA LEU A 964 -101.99 -53.04 -79.68
C LEU A 964 -102.83 -54.23 -80.17
N ASN A 965 -104.08 -53.99 -80.60
CA ASN A 965 -104.96 -55.02 -81.16
C ASN A 965 -104.44 -55.53 -82.51
N GLU A 966 -104.11 -54.63 -83.44
CA GLU A 966 -103.64 -54.97 -84.78
C GLU A 966 -102.28 -55.72 -84.72
N ASP A 967 -101.28 -55.16 -84.04
CA ASP A 967 -99.92 -55.72 -84.01
C ASP A 967 -99.85 -57.05 -83.26
N LEU A 968 -100.58 -57.22 -82.14
CA LEU A 968 -100.65 -58.51 -81.46
C LEU A 968 -101.43 -59.54 -82.26
N LYS A 969 -102.51 -59.15 -82.94
CA LYS A 969 -103.30 -60.05 -83.79
C LYS A 969 -102.50 -60.54 -84.99
N TYR A 970 -101.74 -59.65 -85.64
CA TYR A 970 -100.84 -60.04 -86.72
C TYR A 970 -99.73 -60.98 -86.22
N LEU A 971 -99.08 -60.65 -85.08
CA LEU A 971 -98.09 -61.52 -84.44
C LEU A 971 -98.67 -62.90 -84.10
N ARG A 972 -99.90 -62.96 -83.58
CA ARG A 972 -100.63 -64.20 -83.28
C ARG A 972 -100.84 -65.02 -84.55
N ASP A 973 -101.44 -64.43 -85.57
CA ASP A 973 -101.86 -65.14 -86.79
C ASP A 973 -100.66 -65.65 -87.60
N GLN A 974 -99.55 -64.90 -87.61
CA GLN A 974 -98.30 -65.36 -88.21
C GLN A 974 -97.60 -66.45 -87.37
N CYS A 975 -97.58 -66.33 -86.03
CA CYS A 975 -97.01 -67.35 -85.14
C CYS A 975 -97.79 -68.68 -85.12
N ASP A 976 -99.11 -68.65 -85.34
CA ASP A 976 -99.95 -69.85 -85.50
C ASP A 976 -99.77 -70.52 -86.88
N SER A 977 -99.06 -69.85 -87.80
CA SER A 977 -98.87 -70.24 -89.20
C SER A 977 -97.37 -70.19 -89.59
N VAL A 978 -96.99 -69.34 -90.54
CA VAL A 978 -95.67 -69.30 -91.21
C VAL A 978 -94.49 -69.14 -90.24
N TRP A 979 -94.70 -68.52 -89.08
CA TRP A 979 -93.64 -68.27 -88.09
C TRP A 979 -93.56 -69.32 -86.97
N SER A 980 -94.47 -70.29 -86.92
CA SER A 980 -94.55 -71.28 -85.83
C SER A 980 -93.20 -71.97 -85.53
N SER A 981 -92.46 -72.38 -86.56
CA SER A 981 -91.14 -73.02 -86.41
C SER A 981 -89.94 -72.03 -86.38
N LYS A 982 -90.16 -70.73 -86.56
CA LYS A 982 -89.10 -69.72 -86.68
C LYS A 982 -88.63 -69.27 -85.29
N GLN A 983 -87.31 -69.25 -85.08
CA GLN A 983 -86.68 -68.66 -83.89
C GLN A 983 -86.66 -67.13 -83.96
N ILE A 984 -86.57 -66.47 -82.80
CA ILE A 984 -86.38 -65.02 -82.71
C ILE A 984 -84.90 -64.68 -82.97
N HIS A 985 -84.58 -64.21 -84.18
CA HIS A 985 -83.26 -63.67 -84.56
C HIS A 985 -83.39 -62.73 -85.78
N SER A 986 -82.46 -61.80 -85.99
CA SER A 986 -82.60 -60.67 -86.95
C SER A 986 -83.05 -61.07 -88.37
N VAL A 987 -82.42 -62.09 -88.98
CA VAL A 987 -82.81 -62.52 -90.35
C VAL A 987 -84.07 -63.41 -90.42
N SER A 988 -84.70 -63.74 -89.29
CA SER A 988 -85.97 -64.48 -89.25
C SER A 988 -87.13 -63.49 -89.40
N SER A 989 -88.18 -63.86 -90.15
CA SER A 989 -89.35 -63.00 -90.33
C SER A 989 -90.04 -62.62 -89.01
N LEU A 990 -89.97 -63.50 -88.00
CA LEU A 990 -90.44 -63.24 -86.64
C LEU A 990 -89.52 -62.25 -85.90
N GLY A 991 -88.20 -62.42 -86.03
CA GLY A 991 -87.23 -61.50 -85.44
C GLY A 991 -87.34 -60.10 -86.04
N GLY A 992 -87.32 -59.98 -87.37
CA GLY A 992 -87.50 -58.70 -88.06
C GLY A 992 -88.85 -58.05 -87.77
N TYR A 993 -89.91 -58.81 -87.47
CA TYR A 993 -91.17 -58.23 -86.98
C TYR A 993 -91.00 -57.58 -85.60
N LEU A 994 -90.41 -58.32 -84.64
CA LEU A 994 -90.20 -57.82 -83.28
C LEU A 994 -89.20 -56.66 -83.24
N GLU A 995 -88.22 -56.63 -84.16
CA GLU A 995 -87.32 -55.50 -84.37
C GLU A 995 -88.05 -54.24 -84.82
N ARG A 996 -89.03 -54.35 -85.75
CA ARG A 996 -89.91 -53.23 -86.11
C ARG A 996 -90.83 -52.79 -84.96
N CYS A 997 -91.20 -53.70 -84.06
CA CYS A 997 -91.90 -53.36 -82.82
C CYS A 997 -90.98 -52.70 -81.76
N GLY A 998 -89.70 -52.47 -82.08
CA GLY A 998 -88.76 -51.71 -81.24
C GLY A 998 -87.87 -52.57 -80.33
N TYR A 999 -87.90 -53.90 -80.44
CA TYR A 999 -87.02 -54.77 -79.66
C TYR A 999 -85.66 -54.95 -80.33
N THR A 1000 -84.58 -54.95 -79.55
CA THR A 1000 -83.26 -55.31 -80.08
C THR A 1000 -83.17 -56.83 -80.26
N VAL A 1001 -83.12 -57.30 -81.50
CA VAL A 1001 -83.13 -58.74 -81.82
C VAL A 1001 -81.73 -59.25 -82.13
N SER A 1002 -81.36 -60.37 -81.49
CA SER A 1002 -80.03 -60.98 -81.66
C SER A 1002 -79.78 -61.46 -83.09
N ASN A 1003 -78.52 -61.42 -83.52
CA ASN A 1003 -78.06 -61.97 -84.79
C ASN A 1003 -78.14 -63.51 -84.81
N VAL A 1004 -78.00 -64.11 -86.01
CA VAL A 1004 -78.14 -65.56 -86.20
C VAL A 1004 -77.16 -66.37 -85.35
N ASP A 1005 -75.93 -65.87 -85.19
CA ASP A 1005 -74.83 -66.64 -84.58
C ASP A 1005 -74.46 -66.15 -83.17
N LYS A 1006 -75.24 -65.23 -82.59
CA LYS A 1006 -74.94 -64.56 -81.31
C LYS A 1006 -76.20 -64.35 -80.46
N GLN A 1007 -76.00 -64.01 -79.18
CA GLN A 1007 -77.02 -63.48 -78.28
C GLN A 1007 -76.61 -62.04 -77.91
N ASP A 1008 -76.70 -61.15 -78.89
CA ASP A 1008 -76.28 -59.75 -78.82
C ASP A 1008 -77.46 -58.75 -78.76
N GLY A 1009 -78.70 -59.25 -78.80
CA GLY A 1009 -79.92 -58.47 -78.56
C GLY A 1009 -80.62 -58.80 -77.23
N GLU A 1010 -81.65 -58.02 -76.92
CA GLU A 1010 -82.52 -58.16 -75.75
C GLU A 1010 -83.35 -59.44 -75.81
N LEU A 1011 -83.82 -59.82 -77.01
CA LEU A 1011 -84.63 -61.02 -77.17
C LEU A 1011 -83.75 -62.28 -77.24
N ARG A 1012 -84.11 -63.27 -76.41
CA ARG A 1012 -83.39 -64.54 -76.30
C ARG A 1012 -83.63 -65.42 -77.53
N ARG A 1013 -82.58 -65.61 -78.32
CA ARG A 1013 -82.49 -66.63 -79.37
C ARG A 1013 -82.28 -68.01 -78.73
N SER A 1014 -83.24 -68.91 -78.87
CA SER A 1014 -83.17 -70.28 -78.34
C SER A 1014 -84.11 -71.21 -79.12
N ASP A 1015 -83.88 -72.51 -79.07
CA ASP A 1015 -84.81 -73.51 -79.63
C ASP A 1015 -86.17 -73.52 -78.94
N ASP A 1016 -86.25 -73.04 -77.69
CA ASP A 1016 -87.47 -72.86 -76.90
C ASP A 1016 -88.11 -71.47 -77.06
N MET A 1017 -87.59 -70.64 -77.99
CA MET A 1017 -88.04 -69.27 -78.26
C MET A 1017 -88.38 -69.11 -79.75
N LYS A 1018 -89.41 -69.87 -80.17
CA LYS A 1018 -89.98 -69.87 -81.52
C LYS A 1018 -91.39 -69.30 -81.54
N GLY A 1019 -91.94 -69.05 -82.73
CA GLY A 1019 -93.33 -68.61 -82.90
C GLY A 1019 -94.34 -69.53 -82.21
N SER A 1020 -94.11 -70.85 -82.20
CA SER A 1020 -94.90 -71.85 -81.48
C SER A 1020 -94.97 -71.61 -79.97
N ASN A 1021 -93.87 -71.12 -79.36
CA ASN A 1021 -93.82 -70.78 -77.94
C ASN A 1021 -94.52 -69.44 -77.66
N ILE A 1022 -94.43 -68.47 -78.58
CA ILE A 1022 -95.16 -67.20 -78.49
C ILE A 1022 -96.67 -67.46 -78.57
N ILE A 1023 -97.14 -68.22 -79.55
CA ILE A 1023 -98.58 -68.50 -79.71
C ILE A 1023 -99.14 -69.32 -78.53
N GLN A 1024 -98.35 -70.24 -77.96
CA GLN A 1024 -98.72 -70.94 -76.74
C GLN A 1024 -98.93 -69.99 -75.56
N LYS A 1025 -98.07 -68.97 -75.38
CA LYS A 1025 -98.24 -67.93 -74.35
C LYS A 1025 -99.43 -67.02 -74.63
N LEU A 1026 -99.64 -66.64 -75.89
CA LEU A 1026 -100.76 -65.81 -76.33
C LEU A 1026 -102.13 -66.51 -76.20
N LYS A 1027 -102.18 -67.83 -76.34
CA LYS A 1027 -103.38 -68.66 -76.13
C LYS A 1027 -103.54 -69.16 -74.69
N ALA A 1028 -102.62 -68.85 -73.78
CA ALA A 1028 -102.71 -69.25 -72.37
C ALA A 1028 -103.80 -68.47 -71.62
N THR A 1029 -104.45 -69.15 -70.66
CA THR A 1029 -105.45 -68.53 -69.77
C THR A 1029 -104.82 -67.42 -68.92
N LEU A 1030 -105.45 -66.25 -68.92
CA LEU A 1030 -105.08 -65.09 -68.13
C LEU A 1030 -105.11 -65.42 -66.63
N GLN A 1031 -104.00 -65.17 -65.95
CA GLN A 1031 -103.89 -65.29 -64.49
C GLN A 1031 -104.46 -64.02 -63.83
N HIS A 1032 -105.09 -64.17 -62.66
CA HIS A 1032 -105.66 -63.07 -61.86
C HIS A 1032 -106.75 -62.23 -62.55
N ALA A 1033 -107.52 -62.84 -63.46
CA ALA A 1033 -108.62 -62.18 -64.17
C ALA A 1033 -109.91 -62.01 -63.32
N ASP A 1034 -109.90 -62.37 -62.04
CA ASP A 1034 -111.10 -62.53 -61.18
C ASP A 1034 -112.02 -61.30 -61.19
N LYS A 1035 -111.43 -60.09 -61.20
CA LYS A 1035 -112.17 -58.81 -61.18
C LYS A 1035 -112.83 -58.44 -62.51
N ILE A 1036 -112.39 -59.04 -63.62
CA ILE A 1036 -112.89 -58.78 -64.98
C ILE A 1036 -113.63 -59.99 -65.58
N GLN A 1037 -113.49 -61.18 -65.00
CA GLN A 1037 -114.08 -62.43 -65.48
C GLN A 1037 -115.61 -62.34 -65.60
N THR A 1038 -116.30 -61.78 -64.61
CA THR A 1038 -117.76 -61.59 -64.62
C THR A 1038 -118.24 -60.72 -65.78
N HIS A 1039 -117.39 -59.81 -66.27
CA HIS A 1039 -117.67 -58.99 -67.45
C HIS A 1039 -117.38 -59.76 -68.74
N LEU A 1040 -116.22 -60.42 -68.83
CA LEU A 1040 -115.83 -61.23 -69.99
C LEU A 1040 -116.81 -62.37 -70.30
N GLN A 1041 -117.40 -62.99 -69.28
CA GLN A 1041 -118.46 -64.02 -69.40
C GLN A 1041 -119.78 -63.48 -70.01
N LYS A 1042 -120.02 -62.17 -69.92
CA LYS A 1042 -121.25 -61.50 -70.39
C LYS A 1042 -121.06 -60.75 -71.71
N CYS A 1043 -119.84 -60.30 -72.00
CA CYS A 1043 -119.52 -59.49 -73.17
C CYS A 1043 -119.84 -60.21 -74.50
N GLU A 1044 -120.36 -59.47 -75.47
CA GLU A 1044 -120.75 -59.98 -76.80
C GLU A 1044 -119.54 -60.34 -77.68
N SER A 1045 -118.37 -59.75 -77.41
CA SER A 1045 -117.11 -60.08 -78.09
C SER A 1045 -116.66 -61.53 -77.92
N ASN A 1046 -117.19 -62.23 -76.90
CA ASN A 1046 -116.76 -63.56 -76.46
C ASN A 1046 -117.77 -64.67 -76.79
N GLU A 1047 -118.65 -64.46 -77.78
CA GLU A 1047 -119.51 -65.50 -78.34
C GLU A 1047 -118.70 -66.54 -79.13
N LEU A 1048 -118.88 -67.82 -78.79
CA LEU A 1048 -118.15 -68.96 -79.38
C LEU A 1048 -118.60 -69.23 -80.82
N VAL A 1049 -119.90 -69.06 -81.12
CA VAL A 1049 -120.48 -69.31 -82.45
C VAL A 1049 -121.58 -68.28 -82.74
N LYS A 1050 -121.38 -67.46 -83.78
CA LYS A 1050 -122.30 -66.36 -84.21
C LYS A 1050 -123.75 -66.77 -84.53
N LYS A 1051 -124.08 -68.07 -84.56
CA LYS A 1051 -125.44 -68.58 -84.82
C LYS A 1051 -126.17 -69.08 -83.56
N THR A 1052 -125.49 -69.35 -82.45
CA THR A 1052 -126.11 -69.91 -81.22
C THR A 1052 -126.10 -68.96 -80.02
N LYS A 1053 -125.36 -67.84 -80.09
CA LYS A 1053 -125.17 -66.86 -78.99
C LYS A 1053 -124.58 -67.42 -77.69
N GLU A 1054 -123.94 -68.59 -77.78
CA GLU A 1054 -123.28 -69.22 -76.63
C GLU A 1054 -121.96 -68.51 -76.33
N LYS A 1055 -121.78 -68.02 -75.10
CA LYS A 1055 -120.62 -67.21 -74.67
C LYS A 1055 -119.60 -68.03 -73.90
N LYS A 1056 -118.32 -67.77 -74.14
CA LYS A 1056 -117.19 -68.37 -73.42
C LYS A 1056 -117.32 -68.09 -71.92
N GLN A 1057 -117.28 -69.13 -71.09
CA GLN A 1057 -117.50 -69.02 -69.64
C GLN A 1057 -116.20 -69.04 -68.81
N ASP A 1058 -115.14 -69.62 -69.33
CA ASP A 1058 -113.84 -69.75 -68.66
C ASP A 1058 -112.68 -69.71 -69.67
N ASN A 1059 -111.44 -69.95 -69.20
CA ASN A 1059 -110.25 -70.06 -70.04
C ASN A 1059 -109.99 -68.86 -70.97
N PHE A 1060 -110.29 -67.64 -70.49
CA PHE A 1060 -110.04 -66.41 -71.23
C PHE A 1060 -108.54 -66.17 -71.44
N HIS A 1061 -108.13 -65.97 -72.68
CA HIS A 1061 -106.77 -65.58 -73.07
C HIS A 1061 -106.71 -64.10 -73.45
N ILE A 1062 -105.52 -63.54 -73.65
CA ILE A 1062 -105.33 -62.08 -73.85
C ILE A 1062 -106.21 -61.49 -74.98
N PHE A 1063 -106.46 -62.24 -76.05
CA PHE A 1063 -107.33 -61.78 -77.13
C PHE A 1063 -108.81 -61.67 -76.76
N ASP A 1064 -109.31 -62.40 -75.77
CA ASP A 1064 -110.70 -62.22 -75.30
C ASP A 1064 -110.84 -60.90 -74.53
N LEU A 1065 -109.78 -60.50 -73.82
CA LEU A 1065 -109.71 -59.20 -73.16
C LEU A 1065 -109.53 -58.05 -74.16
N ILE A 1066 -108.60 -58.19 -75.12
CA ILE A 1066 -108.38 -57.16 -76.15
C ILE A 1066 -109.64 -57.01 -77.02
N ASN A 1067 -110.23 -58.11 -77.50
CA ASN A 1067 -111.48 -58.07 -78.26
C ASN A 1067 -112.62 -57.45 -77.44
N CYS A 1068 -112.70 -57.69 -76.13
CA CYS A 1068 -113.68 -57.06 -75.25
C CYS A 1068 -113.47 -55.55 -75.13
N LEU A 1069 -112.24 -55.10 -74.84
CA LEU A 1069 -111.89 -53.67 -74.75
C LEU A 1069 -112.12 -52.96 -76.08
N HIS A 1070 -111.72 -53.58 -77.19
CA HIS A 1070 -111.90 -53.10 -78.54
C HIS A 1070 -113.38 -53.03 -78.92
N HIS A 1071 -114.17 -54.08 -78.64
CA HIS A 1071 -115.62 -54.07 -78.84
C HIS A 1071 -116.33 -52.99 -78.00
N HIS A 1072 -115.89 -52.70 -76.78
CA HIS A 1072 -116.43 -51.57 -76.01
C HIS A 1072 -116.03 -50.22 -76.59
N LEU A 1073 -114.84 -50.10 -77.17
CA LEU A 1073 -114.40 -48.91 -77.89
C LEU A 1073 -115.19 -48.71 -79.19
N GLU A 1074 -115.38 -49.76 -79.99
CA GLU A 1074 -116.27 -49.78 -81.17
C GLU A 1074 -117.72 -49.46 -80.79
N THR A 1075 -118.22 -50.01 -79.68
CA THR A 1075 -119.57 -49.73 -79.17
C THR A 1075 -119.69 -48.28 -78.72
N TYR A 1076 -118.67 -47.74 -78.04
CA TYR A 1076 -118.61 -46.32 -77.68
C TYR A 1076 -118.57 -45.43 -78.92
N TYR A 1077 -117.76 -45.74 -79.93
CA TYR A 1077 -117.76 -45.02 -81.20
C TYR A 1077 -119.12 -45.13 -81.92
N SER A 1078 -119.71 -46.32 -81.99
CA SER A 1078 -121.01 -46.56 -82.63
C SER A 1078 -122.15 -45.82 -81.93
N ILE A 1079 -122.18 -45.81 -80.60
CA ILE A 1079 -123.15 -45.05 -79.81
C ILE A 1079 -122.94 -43.54 -80.01
N ASN A 1080 -121.69 -43.04 -80.03
CA ASN A 1080 -121.44 -41.61 -80.27
C ASN A 1080 -121.77 -41.21 -81.72
N HIS A 1081 -121.51 -42.06 -82.72
CA HIS A 1081 -121.91 -41.82 -84.11
C HIS A 1081 -123.43 -41.85 -84.26
N MET A 1082 -124.14 -42.80 -83.62
CA MET A 1082 -125.61 -42.81 -83.60
C MET A 1082 -126.19 -41.64 -82.80
N ALA A 1083 -125.58 -41.23 -81.70
CA ALA A 1083 -126.01 -40.04 -80.94
C ALA A 1083 -125.88 -38.78 -81.80
N ASN A 1084 -124.76 -38.61 -82.52
CA ASN A 1084 -124.57 -37.50 -83.45
C ASN A 1084 -125.56 -37.55 -84.64
N LEU A 1085 -125.87 -38.73 -85.19
CA LEU A 1085 -126.86 -38.90 -86.25
C LEU A 1085 -128.31 -38.68 -85.78
N CYS A 1086 -128.63 -39.02 -84.53
CA CYS A 1086 -129.91 -38.75 -83.89
C CYS A 1086 -130.03 -37.31 -83.33
N ILE A 1087 -129.01 -36.47 -83.49
CA ILE A 1087 -129.07 -35.02 -83.20
C ILE A 1087 -129.44 -34.21 -84.47
N GLU A 1088 -129.44 -34.84 -85.66
CA GLU A 1088 -129.90 -34.24 -86.93
C GLU A 1088 -131.31 -34.71 -87.37
N LYS A 1089 -132.15 -35.17 -86.43
CA LYS A 1089 -133.60 -35.35 -86.58
C LYS A 1089 -134.35 -34.95 -85.31
#